data_AF-A0A2M6X1E1-F1
#
_entry.id   AF-A0A2M6X1E1-F1
#
_cell.length_a   1.000
_cell.length_b   1.000
_cell.length_c   1.000
_cell.angle_alpha   90.00
_cell.angle_beta   90.00
_cell.angle_gamma   90.00
#
_symmetry.space_group_name_H-M   'P 1'
#
loop_
_entity.id
_entity.type
_entity.pdbx_description
1 polymer ?
#
loop_
_entity_poly.entity_id
_entity_poly.type
_entity_poly.pdbx_seq_one_letter_code
_entity_poly.pdbx_strand_id
1 'polypeptide(L)'
;MSKSSTVAILFLSLQLSLPHAHAAISCQDLFLNAGARSEKAMPTNPKSFVRKFFASSDPIEVVRMSLVQYPELAWLTGKVNATPEGKANSDKVQSLSEKIFGEKHIEFDRTATGILLIKWILEGNYDAFTKPQNAAVKMTRENFNELRSYTRSILKTPEDIDAMITYMVINDLGKIKSIVGEIEKRAGIKDVDHDNLLLIALENHPDLSPSFARLSPATQQKMIRGLRPKFNIGQFIQGENLAASLSGLKGLDKESLDFYLLHAVADIGGAAGHVNWEGSVVMSNPTYDGFKLGIKAIEGLAQGRSEVDVYNYFLSEKGRPFGLRVEVPRERALTRLLTMMRVSDTNTASRITAAFDGLPQNTKAILVKEMNINGTGDGYGTLLYYSPALLSNILAYSKANPTVLSEHAGIQLGLTTLAQLYQEARVTIKGRNGDGVFTLLISKIAEAGKTPEQLVTKKFEIDLVAKDGEAKLVDRQVIDSAKFTPLNSLSEIPGHRVAVIGIGGGSDGIQAAQLGLLLKNAGKELVYVASVRTEKTASQGLNGRDGEDRTVSQHGGEVVNGTYRILPQTTGSGRFLENLPSDEVPMFLVMDRQNGTLVGQLNSLNQQLRGVDTIITVDTGGDALYPIKASSQLNSAKSTPDQDLRVLSAIGEVPVQNKISTIVAAGIDSPNNASAILGSAGARYFQLNQTQSTQVLQIYTKWDMTGANDARFGKTPLTWQRALTGQLGLQVLPIPSRVVVDGRNPWNPFVHVDQSMAGIFFMNVADHLAAISR
;
A
#
# COMPACT_ATOMS: atom_id res chain seq x y z
N MET A 1 -47.72 11.64 32.38
CA MET A 1 -47.83 10.23 31.96
C MET A 1 -46.49 9.79 31.36
N SER A 2 -46.03 8.60 31.78
CA SER A 2 -44.73 7.91 31.56
C SER A 2 -43.80 8.46 30.47
N LYS A 3 -42.61 9.00 30.82
CA LYS A 3 -41.34 8.39 31.29
C LYS A 3 -40.32 8.30 30.14
N SER A 4 -39.54 9.38 30.06
CA SER A 4 -38.21 9.46 29.44
C SER A 4 -37.20 9.56 30.59
N SER A 5 -36.09 8.82 30.55
CA SER A 5 -34.96 9.05 31.46
C SER A 5 -33.65 8.53 30.87
N THR A 6 -32.94 9.45 30.23
CA THR A 6 -31.48 9.60 30.27
C THR A 6 -31.00 9.71 31.72
N VAL A 7 -29.89 9.07 32.12
CA VAL A 7 -28.86 9.68 32.99
C VAL A 7 -27.52 8.96 32.77
N ALA A 8 -26.48 9.78 32.60
CA ALA A 8 -25.08 9.42 32.58
C ALA A 8 -24.37 9.93 33.85
N ILE A 9 -23.58 9.04 34.48
CA ILE A 9 -22.20 9.20 34.99
C ILE A 9 -21.88 10.02 36.28
N LEU A 10 -20.98 9.40 37.08
CA LEU A 10 -19.92 9.87 38.03
C LEU A 10 -20.17 9.49 39.52
N PHE A 11 -19.24 8.98 40.36
CA PHE A 11 -17.88 8.38 40.28
C PHE A 11 -17.48 7.89 41.71
N LEU A 12 -16.55 6.92 41.83
CA LEU A 12 -15.73 6.49 43.02
C LEU A 12 -16.48 6.08 44.32
N SER A 13 -16.05 5.14 45.16
CA SER A 13 -14.95 4.18 45.26
C SER A 13 -15.17 3.42 46.57
N LEU A 14 -15.02 2.08 46.61
CA LEU A 14 -14.46 1.39 47.78
C LEU A 14 -14.16 -0.07 47.45
N GLN A 15 -12.90 -0.42 47.73
CA GLN A 15 -12.27 -1.71 47.52
C GLN A 15 -13.00 -2.82 48.28
N LEU A 16 -13.32 -3.92 47.59
CA LEU A 16 -13.34 -5.24 48.19
C LEU A 16 -12.68 -6.22 47.23
N SER A 17 -11.51 -6.68 47.67
CA SER A 17 -10.66 -7.72 47.10
C SER A 17 -11.38 -9.06 47.00
N LEU A 18 -11.49 -9.60 45.77
CA LEU A 18 -11.67 -11.02 45.51
C LEU A 18 -10.72 -11.45 44.37
N PRO A 19 -9.98 -12.55 44.53
CA PRO A 19 -8.83 -12.86 43.69
C PRO A 19 -9.26 -13.27 42.27
N HIS A 20 -8.73 -12.56 41.27
CA HIS A 20 -8.71 -13.00 39.89
C HIS A 20 -7.75 -14.18 39.75
N ALA A 21 -8.28 -15.40 39.74
CA ALA A 21 -7.61 -16.55 39.16
C ALA A 21 -8.21 -16.78 37.77
N HIS A 22 -7.72 -16.05 36.75
CA HIS A 22 -7.85 -16.51 35.37
C HIS A 22 -6.82 -17.63 35.19
N ALA A 23 -7.26 -18.87 35.45
CA ALA A 23 -6.45 -20.04 35.18
C ALA A 23 -6.16 -20.09 33.67
N ALA A 24 -4.88 -20.10 33.32
CA ALA A 24 -4.43 -20.50 31.99
C ALA A 24 -4.90 -21.93 31.75
N ILE A 25 -5.86 -22.10 30.84
CA ILE A 25 -6.29 -23.42 30.38
C ILE A 25 -5.09 -24.03 29.63
N SER A 26 -4.53 -25.10 30.17
CA SER A 26 -3.40 -25.78 29.55
C SER A 26 -3.86 -26.54 28.30
N CYS A 27 -2.97 -26.86 27.36
CA CYS A 27 -3.28 -27.73 26.21
C CYS A 27 -3.88 -29.09 26.63
N GLN A 28 -3.67 -29.49 27.89
CA GLN A 28 -4.21 -30.73 28.47
C GLN A 28 -5.70 -30.61 28.81
N ASP A 29 -6.20 -29.42 29.12
CA ASP A 29 -7.60 -29.16 29.48
C ASP A 29 -8.51 -29.04 28.23
N LEU A 30 -7.96 -28.55 27.10
CA LEU A 30 -8.61 -28.64 25.79
C LEU A 30 -8.80 -30.10 25.35
N PHE A 31 -7.84 -30.96 25.69
CA PHE A 31 -7.90 -32.41 25.46
C PHE A 31 -9.00 -33.08 26.29
N LEU A 32 -9.23 -32.62 27.53
CA LEU A 32 -10.20 -33.21 28.46
C LEU A 32 -11.64 -32.79 28.13
N ASN A 33 -11.87 -31.55 27.69
CA ASN A 33 -13.22 -31.08 27.35
C ASN A 33 -13.74 -31.62 26.01
N ALA A 34 -12.87 -31.83 25.01
CA ALA A 34 -13.23 -32.56 23.79
C ALA A 34 -13.29 -34.10 24.01
N GLY A 35 -12.59 -34.60 25.03
CA GLY A 35 -12.40 -36.03 25.31
C GLY A 35 -13.46 -36.70 26.18
N ALA A 36 -14.46 -35.98 26.71
CA ALA A 36 -15.44 -36.57 27.63
C ALA A 36 -16.44 -37.59 27.00
N ARG A 37 -16.31 -37.92 25.71
CA ARG A 37 -17.12 -38.96 25.04
C ARG A 37 -16.38 -39.95 24.13
N SER A 38 -15.05 -40.00 24.11
CA SER A 38 -14.34 -41.11 23.46
C SER A 38 -13.30 -41.72 24.38
N GLU A 39 -13.60 -42.89 24.93
CA GLU A 39 -12.66 -43.73 25.67
C GLU A 39 -11.33 -43.90 24.90
N LYS A 40 -10.22 -43.56 25.55
CA LYS A 40 -8.85 -44.10 25.38
C LYS A 40 -8.53 -44.85 24.06
N ALA A 41 -8.70 -44.23 22.90
CA ALA A 41 -8.17 -44.76 21.65
C ALA A 41 -6.77 -44.19 21.45
N MET A 42 -5.72 -44.99 21.69
CA MET A 42 -4.36 -44.64 21.25
C MET A 42 -4.34 -44.44 19.72
N PRO A 43 -3.46 -43.57 19.18
CA PRO A 43 -3.27 -43.42 17.75
C PRO A 43 -3.09 -44.79 17.10
N THR A 44 -3.95 -45.10 16.13
CA THR A 44 -3.88 -46.40 15.44
C THR A 44 -2.74 -46.36 14.42
N ASN A 45 -2.18 -47.53 14.07
CA ASN A 45 -1.21 -47.63 12.98
C ASN A 45 -1.78 -46.96 11.71
N PRO A 46 -1.01 -46.10 10.99
CA PRO A 46 -1.44 -45.41 9.78
C PRO A 46 -2.25 -46.27 8.80
N LYS A 47 -1.83 -47.51 8.56
CA LYS A 47 -2.55 -48.43 7.65
C LYS A 47 -3.97 -48.76 8.13
N SER A 48 -4.15 -48.94 9.44
CA SER A 48 -5.44 -49.22 10.05
C SER A 48 -6.35 -48.00 9.98
N PHE A 49 -5.82 -46.82 10.30
CA PHE A 49 -6.55 -45.55 10.18
C PHE A 49 -7.02 -45.32 8.74
N VAL A 50 -6.10 -45.34 7.77
CA VAL A 50 -6.40 -45.07 6.36
C VAL A 50 -7.44 -46.04 5.82
N ARG A 51 -7.38 -47.33 6.20
CA ARG A 51 -8.42 -48.30 5.83
C ARG A 51 -9.80 -47.89 6.34
N LYS A 52 -9.91 -47.46 7.61
CA LYS A 52 -11.19 -47.01 8.17
C LYS A 52 -11.64 -45.66 7.59
N PHE A 53 -10.70 -44.75 7.33
CA PHE A 53 -10.92 -43.45 6.69
C PHE A 53 -11.61 -43.60 5.33
N PHE A 54 -11.22 -44.59 4.52
CA PHE A 54 -11.89 -44.91 3.25
C PHE A 54 -13.14 -45.79 3.41
N ALA A 55 -13.27 -46.56 4.50
CA ALA A 55 -14.43 -47.40 4.74
C ALA A 55 -15.69 -46.60 5.15
N SER A 56 -15.52 -45.46 5.83
CA SER A 56 -16.65 -44.60 6.19
C SER A 56 -17.09 -43.73 5.01
N SER A 57 -18.41 -43.66 4.81
CA SER A 57 -19.05 -42.75 3.84
C SER A 57 -19.63 -41.49 4.49
N ASP A 58 -19.69 -41.43 5.84
CA ASP A 58 -20.17 -40.27 6.58
C ASP A 58 -19.01 -39.29 6.82
N PRO A 59 -19.04 -38.07 6.23
CA PRO A 59 -18.00 -37.07 6.45
C PRO A 59 -17.82 -36.69 7.93
N ILE A 60 -18.89 -36.71 8.74
CA ILE A 60 -18.81 -36.36 10.16
C ILE A 60 -18.06 -37.44 10.95
N GLU A 61 -18.32 -38.72 10.65
CA GLU A 61 -17.57 -39.83 11.23
C GLU A 61 -16.09 -39.76 10.82
N VAL A 62 -15.80 -39.49 9.55
CA VAL A 62 -14.42 -39.31 9.07
C VAL A 62 -13.69 -38.22 9.84
N VAL A 63 -14.32 -37.05 10.04
CA VAL A 63 -13.70 -35.94 10.80
C VAL A 63 -13.53 -36.31 12.28
N ARG A 64 -14.49 -36.99 12.91
CA ARG A 64 -14.35 -37.47 14.31
C ARG A 64 -13.21 -38.48 14.46
N MET A 65 -13.05 -39.37 13.49
CA MET A 65 -11.92 -40.31 13.47
C MET A 65 -10.58 -39.59 13.27
N SER A 66 -10.55 -38.58 12.41
CA SER A 66 -9.37 -37.73 12.23
C SER A 66 -9.03 -36.97 13.51
N LEU A 67 -10.00 -36.49 14.28
CA LEU A 67 -9.74 -35.85 15.59
C LEU A 67 -9.02 -36.78 16.58
N VAL A 68 -9.36 -38.08 16.56
CA VAL A 68 -8.71 -39.09 17.42
C VAL A 68 -7.29 -39.38 16.93
N GLN A 69 -7.10 -39.49 15.61
CA GLN A 69 -5.81 -39.83 15.02
C GLN A 69 -4.83 -38.64 14.96
N TYR A 70 -5.35 -37.42 14.80
CA TYR A 70 -4.59 -36.17 14.68
C TYR A 70 -5.09 -35.17 15.74
N PRO A 71 -4.60 -35.26 16.99
CA PRO A 71 -5.06 -34.41 18.08
C PRO A 71 -4.94 -32.91 17.80
N GLU A 72 -3.96 -32.54 16.99
CA GLU A 72 -3.70 -31.15 16.57
C GLU A 72 -4.88 -30.54 15.82
N LEU A 73 -5.73 -31.35 15.18
CA LEU A 73 -6.94 -30.87 14.51
C LEU A 73 -7.89 -30.22 15.52
N ALA A 74 -7.97 -30.73 16.75
CA ALA A 74 -8.77 -30.13 17.81
C ALA A 74 -8.19 -28.77 18.25
N TRP A 75 -6.87 -28.55 18.11
CA TRP A 75 -6.22 -27.31 18.54
C TRP A 75 -6.60 -26.11 17.66
N LEU A 76 -7.05 -26.37 16.42
CA LEU A 76 -7.58 -25.36 15.50
C LEU A 76 -8.91 -24.73 15.94
N THR A 77 -9.49 -25.20 17.05
CA THR A 77 -10.61 -24.55 17.74
C THR A 77 -10.18 -23.34 18.58
N GLY A 78 -8.87 -23.18 18.81
CA GLY A 78 -8.28 -22.11 19.61
C GLY A 78 -8.41 -20.71 18.99
N LYS A 79 -8.08 -19.67 19.78
CA LYS A 79 -8.10 -18.28 19.31
C LYS A 79 -6.98 -18.02 18.29
N VAL A 80 -7.36 -17.49 17.13
CA VAL A 80 -6.43 -17.13 16.04
C VAL A 80 -5.88 -15.71 16.17
N ASN A 81 -4.72 -15.47 15.56
CA ASN A 81 -4.30 -14.13 15.13
C ASN A 81 -5.13 -13.74 13.88
N ALA A 82 -5.91 -12.66 13.98
CA ALA A 82 -7.05 -12.37 13.11
C ALA A 82 -6.78 -12.49 11.59
N THR A 83 -7.63 -13.22 10.88
CA THR A 83 -7.72 -13.23 9.41
C THR A 83 -9.01 -12.50 9.01
N PRO A 84 -8.96 -11.41 8.22
CA PRO A 84 -10.18 -10.76 7.75
C PRO A 84 -10.77 -11.56 6.58
N GLU A 85 -12.05 -11.98 6.69
CA GLU A 85 -12.75 -12.67 5.60
C GLU A 85 -14.07 -12.03 5.20
N GLY A 86 -14.35 -12.17 3.89
CA GLY A 86 -15.58 -11.74 3.22
C GLY A 86 -16.77 -12.62 3.58
N LYS A 87 -17.90 -11.97 3.88
CA LYS A 87 -19.19 -12.62 4.06
C LYS A 87 -19.68 -13.13 2.70
N ALA A 88 -19.67 -14.44 2.48
CA ALA A 88 -20.53 -15.05 1.48
C ALA A 88 -21.93 -15.20 2.09
N ASN A 89 -22.94 -14.63 1.42
CA ASN A 89 -24.34 -14.87 1.74
C ASN A 89 -24.69 -16.32 1.37
N SER A 90 -24.79 -17.20 2.37
CA SER A 90 -25.68 -18.34 2.28
C SER A 90 -26.20 -18.69 3.66
N ASP A 91 -27.48 -18.40 3.89
CA ASP A 91 -28.26 -18.99 4.96
C ASP A 91 -28.25 -20.54 4.85
N LYS A 92 -28.19 -21.23 6.00
CA LYS A 92 -28.69 -22.61 6.28
C LYS A 92 -27.80 -23.87 6.12
N VAL A 93 -26.46 -23.83 6.23
CA VAL A 93 -25.71 -25.09 6.53
C VAL A 93 -24.92 -24.94 7.82
N GLN A 94 -25.24 -25.79 8.79
CA GLN A 94 -24.44 -25.92 10.02
C GLN A 94 -23.05 -26.45 9.64
N SER A 95 -22.00 -25.74 10.06
CA SER A 95 -20.60 -26.08 9.83
C SER A 95 -20.20 -27.41 10.48
N LEU A 96 -19.03 -27.96 10.12
CA LEU A 96 -18.53 -29.21 10.71
C LEU A 96 -18.32 -29.06 12.21
N SER A 97 -17.70 -27.96 12.63
CA SER A 97 -17.43 -27.69 14.03
C SER A 97 -18.73 -27.50 14.81
N GLU A 98 -19.75 -26.83 14.25
CA GLU A 98 -21.04 -26.69 14.93
C GLU A 98 -21.74 -28.05 15.11
N LYS A 99 -21.57 -28.98 14.16
CA LYS A 99 -22.09 -30.35 14.27
C LYS A 99 -21.32 -31.21 15.28
N ILE A 100 -20.04 -30.94 15.50
CA ILE A 100 -19.15 -31.76 16.32
C ILE A 100 -19.05 -31.21 17.76
N PHE A 101 -18.86 -29.90 17.90
CA PHE A 101 -18.60 -29.19 19.15
C PHE A 101 -19.76 -28.30 19.60
N GLY A 102 -20.74 -28.03 18.73
CA GLY A 102 -21.86 -27.13 19.03
C GLY A 102 -21.57 -25.64 18.78
N GLU A 103 -20.36 -25.28 18.37
CA GLU A 103 -19.96 -23.90 18.05
C GLU A 103 -19.10 -23.82 16.78
N LYS A 104 -19.00 -22.62 16.20
CA LYS A 104 -18.31 -22.39 14.92
C LYS A 104 -16.81 -22.11 15.13
N HIS A 105 -15.96 -22.90 14.47
CA HIS A 105 -14.51 -22.78 14.50
C HIS A 105 -13.97 -22.75 13.07
N ILE A 106 -13.64 -21.56 12.57
CA ILE A 106 -13.33 -21.32 11.16
C ILE A 106 -12.12 -22.13 10.68
N GLU A 107 -10.98 -22.08 11.38
CA GLU A 107 -9.78 -22.82 10.93
C GLU A 107 -10.01 -24.33 10.94
N PHE A 108 -10.64 -24.86 12.01
CA PHE A 108 -11.06 -26.26 12.04
C PHE A 108 -11.90 -26.65 10.83
N ASP A 109 -12.94 -25.88 10.50
CA ASP A 109 -13.85 -26.17 9.39
C ASP A 109 -13.12 -26.19 8.05
N ARG A 110 -12.18 -25.27 7.84
CA ARG A 110 -11.36 -25.18 6.61
C ARG A 110 -10.47 -26.40 6.45
N THR A 111 -9.68 -26.72 7.48
CA THR A 111 -8.74 -27.83 7.46
C THR A 111 -9.48 -29.17 7.36
N ALA A 112 -10.55 -29.36 8.14
CA ALA A 112 -11.38 -30.57 8.10
C ALA A 112 -12.02 -30.78 6.71
N THR A 113 -12.49 -29.70 6.09
CA THR A 113 -12.99 -29.77 4.70
C THR A 113 -11.86 -30.16 3.75
N GLY A 114 -10.66 -29.57 3.86
CA GLY A 114 -9.49 -29.95 3.05
C GLY A 114 -9.14 -31.45 3.14
N ILE A 115 -9.23 -32.03 4.34
CA ILE A 115 -9.04 -33.48 4.55
C ILE A 115 -10.11 -34.31 3.81
N LEU A 116 -11.38 -33.90 3.88
CA LEU A 116 -12.47 -34.55 3.13
C LEU A 116 -12.27 -34.44 1.61
N LEU A 117 -11.73 -33.32 1.12
CA LEU A 117 -11.42 -33.16 -0.30
C LEU A 117 -10.38 -34.19 -0.77
N ILE A 118 -9.31 -34.41 0.00
CA ILE A 118 -8.31 -35.44 -0.32
C ILE A 118 -8.96 -36.82 -0.40
N LYS A 119 -9.86 -37.15 0.54
CA LYS A 119 -10.64 -38.40 0.50
C LYS A 119 -11.43 -38.53 -0.80
N TRP A 120 -12.27 -37.54 -1.12
CA TRP A 120 -13.14 -37.58 -2.29
C TRP A 120 -12.35 -37.64 -3.60
N ILE A 121 -11.22 -36.93 -3.69
CA ILE A 121 -10.31 -37.02 -4.84
C ILE A 121 -9.79 -38.45 -4.98
N LEU A 122 -9.24 -39.04 -3.92
CA LEU A 122 -8.65 -40.39 -3.96
C LEU A 122 -9.68 -41.48 -4.29
N GLU A 123 -10.91 -41.36 -3.80
CA GLU A 123 -12.04 -42.24 -4.13
C GLU A 123 -12.53 -42.05 -5.57
N GLY A 124 -12.36 -40.85 -6.14
CA GLY A 124 -12.98 -40.47 -7.40
C GLY A 124 -14.43 -40.02 -7.25
N ASN A 125 -14.81 -39.54 -6.06
CA ASN A 125 -16.15 -39.06 -5.75
C ASN A 125 -16.35 -37.62 -6.23
N TYR A 126 -16.49 -37.47 -7.56
CA TYR A 126 -16.73 -36.19 -8.22
C TYR A 126 -17.97 -35.46 -7.70
N ASP A 127 -19.05 -36.20 -7.46
CA ASP A 127 -20.34 -35.63 -7.11
C ASP A 127 -20.30 -35.01 -5.70
N ALA A 128 -19.64 -35.65 -4.73
CA ALA A 128 -19.40 -35.06 -3.42
C ALA A 128 -18.45 -33.84 -3.53
N PHE A 129 -17.33 -34.00 -4.25
CA PHE A 129 -16.35 -32.93 -4.39
C PHE A 129 -16.93 -31.62 -4.95
N THR A 130 -17.84 -31.73 -5.94
CA THR A 130 -18.38 -30.57 -6.65
C THR A 130 -19.78 -30.16 -6.22
N LYS A 131 -20.36 -30.81 -5.19
CA LYS A 131 -21.75 -30.59 -4.74
C LYS A 131 -22.12 -29.11 -4.56
N PRO A 132 -21.32 -28.25 -3.90
CA PRO A 132 -21.71 -26.87 -3.64
C PRO A 132 -21.30 -25.89 -4.74
N GLN A 133 -20.73 -26.36 -5.85
CA GLN A 133 -20.20 -25.49 -6.91
C GLN A 133 -21.32 -24.95 -7.80
N ASN A 134 -21.22 -23.66 -8.15
CA ASN A 134 -22.11 -23.05 -9.14
C ASN A 134 -21.90 -23.70 -10.52
N ALA A 135 -23.00 -24.07 -11.18
CA ALA A 135 -22.99 -24.74 -12.48
C ALA A 135 -22.15 -24.01 -13.56
N ALA A 136 -22.11 -22.68 -13.55
CA ALA A 136 -21.38 -21.89 -14.55
C ALA A 136 -19.85 -22.02 -14.46
N VAL A 137 -19.32 -22.39 -13.29
CA VAL A 137 -17.87 -22.52 -13.04
C VAL A 137 -17.50 -23.89 -12.47
N LYS A 138 -18.47 -24.81 -12.39
CA LYS A 138 -18.31 -26.14 -11.82
C LYS A 138 -17.15 -26.88 -12.48
N MET A 139 -16.30 -27.50 -11.68
CA MET A 139 -15.19 -28.32 -12.16
C MET A 139 -15.72 -29.42 -13.07
N THR A 140 -15.07 -29.61 -14.22
CA THR A 140 -15.41 -30.68 -15.17
C THR A 140 -14.93 -32.04 -14.65
N ARG A 141 -15.51 -33.14 -15.17
CA ARG A 141 -15.08 -34.50 -14.79
C ARG A 141 -13.66 -34.78 -15.26
N GLU A 142 -13.27 -34.23 -16.40
CA GLU A 142 -11.95 -34.31 -16.98
C GLU A 142 -10.91 -33.70 -16.03
N ASN A 143 -11.11 -32.44 -15.63
CA ASN A 143 -10.22 -31.77 -14.68
C ASN A 143 -10.18 -32.46 -13.31
N PHE A 144 -11.31 -32.97 -12.81
CA PHE A 144 -11.32 -33.75 -11.58
C PHE A 144 -10.51 -35.05 -11.70
N ASN A 145 -10.61 -35.76 -12.82
CA ASN A 145 -9.84 -36.97 -13.07
C ASN A 145 -8.34 -36.69 -13.21
N GLU A 146 -7.95 -35.57 -13.81
CA GLU A 146 -6.57 -35.10 -13.82
C GLU A 146 -6.08 -34.78 -12.40
N LEU A 147 -6.86 -34.04 -11.60
CA LEU A 147 -6.53 -33.75 -10.20
C LEU A 147 -6.32 -35.03 -9.42
N ARG A 148 -7.22 -36.01 -9.59
CA ARG A 148 -7.09 -37.33 -8.99
C ARG A 148 -5.84 -38.07 -9.42
N SER A 149 -5.48 -37.99 -10.69
CA SER A 149 -4.27 -38.64 -11.21
C SER A 149 -3.02 -37.98 -10.63
N TYR A 150 -3.00 -36.65 -10.54
CA TYR A 150 -1.95 -35.88 -9.88
C TYR A 150 -1.84 -36.27 -8.40
N THR A 151 -2.94 -36.27 -7.65
CA THR A 151 -2.96 -36.66 -6.22
C THR A 151 -2.45 -38.08 -6.02
N ARG A 152 -2.85 -39.04 -6.85
CA ARG A 152 -2.38 -40.44 -6.77
C ARG A 152 -0.92 -40.63 -7.18
N SER A 153 -0.38 -39.73 -8.01
CA SER A 153 1.04 -39.75 -8.35
C SER A 153 1.94 -39.38 -7.16
N ILE A 154 1.37 -38.67 -6.18
CA ILE A 154 2.05 -38.19 -4.97
C ILE A 154 1.74 -39.09 -3.77
N LEU A 155 0.47 -39.39 -3.53
CA LEU A 155 -0.01 -40.19 -2.40
C LEU A 155 -0.17 -41.66 -2.82
N LYS A 156 0.94 -42.42 -2.79
CA LYS A 156 1.01 -43.79 -3.30
C LYS A 156 0.69 -44.83 -2.25
N THR A 157 0.99 -44.52 -0.99
CA THR A 157 0.91 -45.45 0.14
C THR A 157 0.00 -44.89 1.25
N PRO A 158 -0.53 -45.74 2.15
CA PRO A 158 -1.22 -45.28 3.35
C PRO A 158 -0.38 -44.31 4.20
N GLU A 159 0.93 -44.51 4.23
CA GLU A 159 1.88 -43.64 4.92
C GLU A 159 1.94 -42.24 4.31
N ASP A 160 1.87 -42.11 2.97
CA ASP A 160 1.82 -40.80 2.31
C ASP A 160 0.53 -40.05 2.64
N ILE A 161 -0.59 -40.77 2.74
CA ILE A 161 -1.89 -40.21 3.10
C ILE A 161 -1.89 -39.72 4.56
N ASP A 162 -1.35 -40.53 5.49
CA ASP A 162 -1.19 -40.13 6.89
C ASP A 162 -0.28 -38.91 7.03
N ALA A 163 0.80 -38.86 6.24
CA ALA A 163 1.69 -37.71 6.19
C ALA A 163 0.98 -36.46 5.65
N MET A 164 0.17 -36.57 4.59
CA MET A 164 -0.55 -35.44 4.01
C MET A 164 -1.60 -34.89 4.97
N ILE A 165 -2.36 -35.75 5.66
CA ILE A 165 -3.32 -35.31 6.68
C ILE A 165 -2.59 -34.66 7.86
N THR A 166 -1.48 -35.25 8.32
CA THR A 166 -0.60 -34.63 9.32
C THR A 166 -0.16 -33.24 8.88
N TYR A 167 0.23 -33.08 7.61
CA TYR A 167 0.67 -31.80 7.07
C TYR A 167 -0.46 -30.75 7.05
N MET A 168 -1.64 -31.11 6.54
CA MET A 168 -2.82 -30.24 6.55
C MET A 168 -3.13 -29.69 7.95
N VAL A 169 -3.05 -30.55 8.96
CA VAL A 169 -3.39 -30.17 10.34
C VAL A 169 -2.32 -29.26 10.95
N ILE A 170 -1.05 -29.56 10.74
CA ILE A 170 0.06 -28.83 11.35
C ILE A 170 0.24 -27.44 10.75
N ASN A 171 0.06 -27.30 9.43
CA ASN A 171 0.32 -26.04 8.73
C ASN A 171 -0.48 -24.87 9.32
N ASP A 172 -1.70 -25.11 9.77
CA ASP A 172 -2.55 -24.07 10.36
C ASP A 172 -2.28 -23.78 11.86
N LEU A 173 -1.45 -24.59 12.53
CA LEU A 173 -1.13 -24.39 13.96
C LEU A 173 -0.38 -23.09 14.23
N GLY A 174 0.41 -22.60 13.27
CA GLY A 174 1.11 -21.31 13.37
C GLY A 174 0.17 -20.12 13.60
N LYS A 175 -1.14 -20.26 13.30
CA LYS A 175 -2.13 -19.20 13.49
C LYS A 175 -2.72 -19.15 14.91
N ILE A 176 -2.54 -20.21 15.70
CA ILE A 176 -3.20 -20.40 17.00
C ILE A 176 -2.36 -19.80 18.12
N LYS A 177 -2.90 -18.76 18.80
CA LYS A 177 -2.18 -17.97 19.82
C LYS A 177 -1.56 -18.81 20.94
N SER A 178 -2.30 -19.78 21.46
CA SER A 178 -1.83 -20.63 22.56
C SER A 178 -0.69 -21.55 22.13
N ILE A 179 -0.71 -22.02 20.89
CA ILE A 179 0.33 -22.88 20.33
C ILE A 179 1.59 -22.05 20.06
N VAL A 180 1.44 -20.88 19.43
CA VAL A 180 2.55 -19.92 19.25
C VAL A 180 3.21 -19.60 20.59
N GLY A 181 2.44 -19.24 21.62
CA GLY A 181 2.99 -18.94 22.95
C GLY A 181 3.72 -20.12 23.62
N GLU A 182 3.23 -21.36 23.43
CA GLU A 182 3.91 -22.55 23.95
C GLU A 182 5.21 -22.85 23.17
N ILE A 183 5.20 -22.67 21.84
CA ILE A 183 6.40 -22.80 21.01
C ILE A 183 7.44 -21.76 21.42
N GLU A 184 7.06 -20.49 21.57
CA GLU A 184 7.98 -19.42 22.01
C GLU A 184 8.60 -19.75 23.37
N LYS A 185 7.79 -20.28 24.29
CA LYS A 185 8.23 -20.66 25.63
C LYS A 185 9.22 -21.83 25.60
N ARG A 186 8.97 -22.86 24.80
CA ARG A 186 9.83 -24.07 24.74
C ARG A 186 11.08 -23.86 23.90
N ALA A 187 10.96 -23.19 22.76
CA ALA A 187 12.07 -22.94 21.86
C ALA A 187 12.96 -21.77 22.32
N GLY A 188 12.48 -20.92 23.23
CA GLY A 188 13.22 -19.75 23.71
C GLY A 188 13.42 -18.67 22.65
N ILE A 189 12.59 -18.68 21.59
CA ILE A 189 12.67 -17.79 20.42
C ILE A 189 11.38 -16.97 20.36
N LYS A 190 11.49 -15.67 20.10
CA LYS A 190 10.36 -14.80 19.73
C LYS A 190 10.55 -14.40 18.27
N ASP A 191 9.58 -14.74 17.42
CA ASP A 191 9.59 -14.38 16.00
C ASP A 191 8.19 -13.85 15.60
N VAL A 192 8.19 -12.90 14.67
CA VAL A 192 6.97 -12.30 14.10
C VAL A 192 6.40 -13.19 12.98
N ASP A 193 7.25 -14.00 12.34
CA ASP A 193 6.86 -14.95 11.28
C ASP A 193 6.46 -16.31 11.90
N HIS A 194 5.16 -16.50 12.10
CA HIS A 194 4.63 -17.69 12.77
C HIS A 194 4.90 -19.01 12.02
N ASP A 195 5.02 -18.97 10.69
CA ASP A 195 5.34 -20.15 9.89
C ASP A 195 6.82 -20.55 10.10
N ASN A 196 7.70 -19.56 10.24
CA ASN A 196 9.10 -19.79 10.62
C ASN A 196 9.22 -20.34 12.05
N LEU A 197 8.41 -19.82 12.99
CA LEU A 197 8.36 -20.31 14.36
C LEU A 197 7.89 -21.77 14.42
N LEU A 198 6.84 -22.12 13.67
CA LEU A 198 6.35 -23.49 13.54
C LEU A 198 7.42 -24.42 12.93
N LEU A 199 8.11 -23.97 11.88
CA LEU A 199 9.21 -24.73 11.27
C LEU A 199 10.30 -25.06 12.29
N ILE A 200 10.76 -24.05 13.03
CA ILE A 200 11.79 -24.19 14.09
C ILE A 200 11.29 -25.13 15.20
N ALA A 201 10.00 -25.06 15.55
CA ALA A 201 9.39 -25.93 16.55
C ALA A 201 9.43 -27.40 16.12
N LEU A 202 9.03 -27.69 14.89
CA LEU A 202 9.01 -29.05 14.36
C LEU A 202 10.43 -29.62 14.18
N GLU A 203 11.40 -28.77 13.82
CA GLU A 203 12.80 -29.17 13.68
C GLU A 203 13.46 -29.51 15.02
N ASN A 204 13.20 -28.73 16.07
CA ASN A 204 13.90 -28.86 17.37
C ASN A 204 13.11 -29.60 18.45
N HIS A 205 11.78 -29.57 18.36
CA HIS A 205 10.85 -30.12 19.35
C HIS A 205 9.70 -30.87 18.66
N PRO A 206 9.99 -31.96 17.91
CA PRO A 206 8.97 -32.71 17.19
C PRO A 206 7.87 -33.26 18.11
N ASP A 207 8.16 -33.45 19.41
CA ASP A 207 7.21 -33.86 20.45
C ASP A 207 6.04 -32.87 20.66
N LEU A 208 6.18 -31.62 20.20
CA LEU A 208 5.11 -30.63 20.21
C LEU A 208 3.92 -30.99 19.30
N SER A 209 4.14 -31.84 18.30
CA SER A 209 3.09 -32.35 17.42
C SER A 209 3.12 -33.89 17.47
N PRO A 210 2.24 -34.53 18.26
CA PRO A 210 2.15 -35.99 18.32
C PRO A 210 2.02 -36.67 16.97
N SER A 211 1.31 -36.04 16.02
CA SER A 211 1.15 -36.55 14.66
C SER A 211 2.41 -36.42 13.83
N PHE A 212 3.19 -35.35 13.99
CA PHE A 212 4.49 -35.23 13.36
C PHE A 212 5.52 -36.20 13.95
N ALA A 213 5.60 -36.27 15.28
CA ALA A 213 6.57 -37.07 16.01
C ALA A 213 6.52 -38.57 15.65
N ARG A 214 5.33 -39.08 15.34
CA ARG A 214 5.14 -40.51 14.97
C ARG A 214 5.58 -40.84 13.53
N LEU A 215 5.76 -39.83 12.66
CA LEU A 215 6.16 -40.06 11.28
C LEU A 215 7.62 -40.56 11.21
N SER A 216 7.95 -41.24 10.11
CA SER A 216 9.35 -41.63 9.87
C SER A 216 10.25 -40.39 9.72
N PRO A 217 11.54 -40.45 10.10
CA PRO A 217 12.46 -39.33 9.93
C PRO A 217 12.54 -38.80 8.49
N ALA A 218 12.44 -39.69 7.50
CA ALA A 218 12.42 -39.30 6.09
C ALA A 218 11.16 -38.49 5.72
N THR A 219 10.00 -38.87 6.27
CA THR A 219 8.73 -38.16 6.07
C THR A 219 8.72 -36.81 6.79
N GLN A 220 9.25 -36.77 8.02
CA GLN A 220 9.41 -35.52 8.78
C GLN A 220 10.27 -34.51 8.00
N GLN A 221 11.41 -34.95 7.48
CA GLN A 221 12.29 -34.11 6.67
C GLN A 221 11.63 -33.63 5.38
N LYS A 222 10.84 -34.48 4.71
CA LYS A 222 10.05 -34.10 3.54
C LYS A 222 9.06 -32.97 3.85
N MET A 223 8.33 -33.07 4.97
CA MET A 223 7.40 -32.04 5.41
C MET A 223 8.10 -30.73 5.80
N ILE A 224 9.18 -30.82 6.59
CA ILE A 224 10.01 -29.66 6.96
C ILE A 224 10.50 -28.93 5.71
N ARG A 225 11.00 -29.67 4.70
CA ARG A 225 11.41 -29.09 3.42
C ARG A 225 10.26 -28.44 2.67
N GLY A 226 9.05 -29.00 2.73
CA GLY A 226 7.84 -28.43 2.11
C GLY A 226 7.28 -27.20 2.84
N LEU A 227 7.52 -27.06 4.15
CA LEU A 227 7.13 -25.90 4.97
C LEU A 227 8.08 -24.70 4.84
N ARG A 228 9.35 -24.97 4.53
CA ARG A 228 10.40 -23.94 4.41
C ARG A 228 10.21 -22.88 3.32
N PRO A 229 9.62 -23.18 2.14
CA PRO A 229 9.52 -22.23 1.05
C PRO A 229 8.65 -21.03 1.40
N LYS A 230 9.20 -19.82 1.26
CA LYS A 230 8.44 -18.56 1.36
C LYS A 230 7.75 -18.24 0.03
N PHE A 231 6.86 -19.13 -0.40
CA PHE A 231 6.09 -19.00 -1.65
C PHE A 231 4.61 -19.28 -1.37
N ASN A 232 3.72 -18.56 -2.06
CA ASN A 232 2.29 -18.77 -2.01
C ASN A 232 1.77 -19.00 -3.43
N ILE A 233 1.38 -20.24 -3.73
CA ILE A 233 0.84 -20.59 -5.05
C ILE A 233 -0.49 -19.91 -5.36
N GLY A 234 -1.33 -19.64 -4.36
CA GLY A 234 -2.58 -18.89 -4.54
C GLY A 234 -2.33 -17.51 -5.15
N GLN A 235 -1.36 -16.77 -4.59
CA GLN A 235 -0.92 -15.48 -5.13
C GLN A 235 -0.32 -15.62 -6.54
N PHE A 236 0.40 -16.72 -6.82
CA PHE A 236 0.97 -17.00 -8.13
C PHE A 236 -0.11 -17.20 -9.19
N ILE A 237 -1.08 -18.08 -8.94
CA ILE A 237 -2.14 -18.40 -9.91
C ILE A 237 -3.10 -17.23 -10.13
N GLN A 238 -3.15 -16.28 -9.18
CA GLN A 238 -3.89 -15.02 -9.30
C GLN A 238 -3.07 -13.90 -9.95
N GLY A 239 -1.79 -14.11 -10.29
CA GLY A 239 -0.95 -13.09 -10.92
C GLY A 239 -0.51 -11.95 -9.98
N GLU A 240 -0.73 -12.11 -8.68
CA GLU A 240 -0.38 -11.14 -7.62
C GLU A 240 1.12 -11.20 -7.28
N ASN A 241 1.72 -12.40 -7.26
CA ASN A 241 3.14 -12.61 -7.00
C ASN A 241 4.06 -11.88 -7.98
N LEU A 242 5.33 -11.77 -7.59
CA LEU A 242 6.43 -11.36 -8.48
C LEU A 242 7.24 -12.59 -8.87
N ALA A 243 8.09 -12.45 -9.89
CA ALA A 243 9.02 -13.52 -10.26
C ALA A 243 9.92 -13.91 -9.07
N ALA A 244 10.44 -12.94 -8.32
CA ALA A 244 11.26 -13.17 -7.13
C ALA A 244 10.61 -14.05 -6.05
N SER A 245 9.27 -14.13 -5.99
CA SER A 245 8.60 -15.04 -5.07
C SER A 245 8.95 -16.50 -5.35
N LEU A 246 9.26 -16.85 -6.60
CA LEU A 246 9.68 -18.21 -7.00
C LEU A 246 11.06 -18.59 -6.44
N SER A 247 11.90 -17.63 -6.03
CA SER A 247 13.19 -17.91 -5.43
C SER A 247 13.06 -18.73 -4.14
N GLY A 248 11.92 -18.63 -3.45
CA GLY A 248 11.60 -19.45 -2.27
C GLY A 248 11.51 -20.96 -2.56
N LEU A 249 11.32 -21.36 -3.83
CA LEU A 249 11.26 -22.75 -4.26
C LEU A 249 12.61 -23.31 -4.72
N LYS A 250 13.65 -22.47 -4.84
CA LYS A 250 14.97 -22.92 -5.31
C LYS A 250 15.59 -23.92 -4.33
N GLY A 251 16.13 -25.02 -4.88
CA GLY A 251 16.77 -26.07 -4.10
C GLY A 251 15.81 -27.07 -3.45
N LEU A 252 14.50 -26.93 -3.66
CA LEU A 252 13.52 -27.91 -3.21
C LEU A 252 13.53 -29.13 -4.14
N ASP A 253 13.63 -30.33 -3.58
CA ASP A 253 13.53 -31.56 -4.36
C ASP A 253 12.09 -31.78 -4.86
N LYS A 254 11.96 -32.53 -5.96
CA LYS A 254 10.67 -32.72 -6.64
C LYS A 254 9.60 -33.31 -5.71
N GLU A 255 9.96 -34.30 -4.88
CA GLU A 255 8.99 -34.94 -3.98
C GLU A 255 8.44 -33.95 -2.95
N SER A 256 9.31 -33.15 -2.34
CA SER A 256 8.91 -32.13 -1.36
C SER A 256 8.08 -31.01 -2.01
N LEU A 257 8.43 -30.61 -3.24
CA LEU A 257 7.66 -29.63 -4.02
C LEU A 257 6.26 -30.15 -4.36
N ASP A 258 6.16 -31.35 -4.92
CA ASP A 258 4.89 -31.98 -5.27
C ASP A 258 3.98 -32.08 -4.02
N PHE A 259 4.56 -32.45 -2.88
CA PHE A 259 3.87 -32.57 -1.60
C PHE A 259 3.33 -31.22 -1.11
N TYR A 260 4.16 -30.17 -1.13
CA TYR A 260 3.74 -28.79 -0.83
C TYR A 260 2.62 -28.29 -1.76
N LEU A 261 2.74 -28.55 -3.07
CA LEU A 261 1.75 -28.11 -4.06
C LEU A 261 0.41 -28.82 -3.87
N LEU A 262 0.42 -30.13 -3.56
CA LEU A 262 -0.80 -30.88 -3.28
C LEU A 262 -1.46 -30.44 -1.97
N HIS A 263 -0.67 -30.16 -0.93
CA HIS A 263 -1.17 -29.55 0.30
C HIS A 263 -1.88 -28.22 0.00
N ALA A 264 -1.25 -27.33 -0.77
CA ALA A 264 -1.83 -26.05 -1.12
C ALA A 264 -3.14 -26.18 -1.94
N VAL A 265 -3.25 -27.19 -2.81
CA VAL A 265 -4.51 -27.50 -3.52
C VAL A 265 -5.62 -27.88 -2.54
N ALA A 266 -5.33 -28.72 -1.55
CA ALA A 266 -6.31 -29.13 -0.55
C ALA A 266 -6.70 -27.99 0.40
N ASP A 267 -5.73 -27.20 0.85
CA ASP A 267 -5.94 -26.03 1.72
C ASP A 267 -6.82 -24.97 1.03
N ILE A 268 -6.46 -24.56 -0.19
CA ILE A 268 -7.26 -23.59 -0.97
C ILE A 268 -8.63 -24.17 -1.31
N GLY A 269 -8.72 -25.45 -1.63
CA GLY A 269 -9.99 -26.12 -1.86
C GLY A 269 -10.91 -26.11 -0.64
N GLY A 270 -10.33 -26.23 0.56
CA GLY A 270 -11.02 -26.25 1.86
C GLY A 270 -11.33 -24.88 2.44
N ALA A 271 -10.79 -23.79 1.89
CA ALA A 271 -10.88 -22.43 2.45
C ALA A 271 -12.32 -21.95 2.76
N ALA A 272 -13.31 -22.40 2.00
CA ALA A 272 -14.73 -22.04 2.23
C ALA A 272 -15.50 -23.06 3.09
N GLY A 273 -14.82 -24.01 3.74
CA GLY A 273 -15.44 -25.07 4.55
C GLY A 273 -16.35 -24.56 5.67
N HIS A 274 -15.96 -23.44 6.28
CA HIS A 274 -16.74 -22.75 7.32
C HIS A 274 -18.05 -22.12 6.77
N VAL A 275 -18.18 -21.97 5.45
CA VAL A 275 -19.41 -21.55 4.77
C VAL A 275 -20.17 -22.77 4.29
N ASN A 276 -19.49 -23.67 3.59
CA ASN A 276 -20.06 -24.92 3.09
C ASN A 276 -18.96 -25.99 2.98
N TRP A 277 -19.10 -27.06 3.77
CA TRP A 277 -18.16 -28.17 3.86
C TRP A 277 -18.58 -29.39 3.03
N GLU A 278 -19.76 -29.39 2.41
CA GLU A 278 -20.30 -30.56 1.69
C GLU A 278 -19.59 -30.86 0.35
N GLY A 279 -18.53 -30.11 0.04
CA GLY A 279 -17.73 -30.17 -1.19
C GLY A 279 -16.75 -28.99 -1.21
N SER A 280 -15.97 -28.84 -2.29
CA SER A 280 -15.15 -27.64 -2.47
C SER A 280 -15.93 -26.56 -3.19
N VAL A 281 -16.19 -25.43 -2.53
CA VAL A 281 -16.74 -24.22 -3.18
C VAL A 281 -15.67 -23.53 -4.04
N VAL A 282 -14.41 -23.56 -3.59
CA VAL A 282 -13.32 -22.75 -4.15
C VAL A 282 -12.62 -23.42 -5.32
N MET A 283 -12.42 -24.75 -5.27
CA MET A 283 -11.74 -25.52 -6.31
C MET A 283 -12.65 -25.81 -7.51
N SER A 284 -13.10 -24.71 -8.13
CA SER A 284 -13.87 -24.65 -9.36
C SER A 284 -12.99 -24.94 -10.60
N ASN A 285 -13.59 -25.07 -11.80
CA ASN A 285 -12.81 -25.30 -13.03
C ASN A 285 -11.75 -24.22 -13.27
N PRO A 286 -12.09 -22.92 -13.22
CA PRO A 286 -11.09 -21.86 -13.44
C PRO A 286 -9.97 -21.87 -12.39
N THR A 287 -10.28 -22.20 -11.13
CA THR A 287 -9.29 -22.30 -10.06
C THR A 287 -8.29 -23.42 -10.37
N TYR A 288 -8.78 -24.61 -10.71
CA TYR A 288 -7.92 -25.75 -11.00
C TYR A 288 -7.13 -25.59 -12.29
N ASP A 289 -7.70 -25.01 -13.35
CA ASP A 289 -6.95 -24.66 -14.57
C ASP A 289 -5.77 -23.71 -14.24
N GLY A 290 -5.98 -22.77 -13.31
CA GLY A 290 -4.93 -21.93 -12.75
C GLY A 290 -3.83 -22.73 -12.05
N PHE A 291 -4.19 -23.68 -11.19
CA PHE A 291 -3.23 -24.58 -10.54
C PHE A 291 -2.47 -25.44 -11.54
N LYS A 292 -3.15 -26.10 -12.47
CA LYS A 292 -2.54 -26.94 -13.51
C LYS A 292 -1.48 -26.15 -14.28
N LEU A 293 -1.82 -24.93 -14.72
CA LEU A 293 -0.88 -24.05 -15.39
C LEU A 293 0.26 -23.61 -14.47
N GLY A 294 -0.05 -23.27 -13.21
CA GLY A 294 0.94 -22.83 -12.23
C GLY A 294 1.98 -23.91 -11.90
N ILE A 295 1.53 -25.13 -11.63
CA ILE A 295 2.38 -26.31 -11.39
C ILE A 295 3.28 -26.55 -12.61
N LYS A 296 2.69 -26.59 -13.82
CA LYS A 296 3.45 -26.74 -15.07
C LYS A 296 4.51 -25.65 -15.27
N ALA A 297 4.21 -24.41 -14.89
CA ALA A 297 5.18 -23.32 -14.97
C ALA A 297 6.34 -23.55 -13.99
N ILE A 298 6.04 -23.87 -12.73
CA ILE A 298 7.01 -24.07 -11.65
C ILE A 298 7.98 -25.22 -11.96
N GLU A 299 7.54 -26.27 -12.66
CA GLU A 299 8.42 -27.35 -13.15
C GLU A 299 9.60 -26.83 -14.00
N GLY A 300 9.46 -25.66 -14.64
CA GLY A 300 10.53 -24.99 -15.36
C GLY A 300 11.74 -24.64 -14.49
N LEU A 301 11.56 -24.43 -13.17
CA LEU A 301 12.68 -24.19 -12.24
C LEU A 301 13.59 -25.42 -12.14
N ALA A 302 13.00 -26.63 -12.07
CA ALA A 302 13.75 -27.88 -12.04
C ALA A 302 14.48 -28.15 -13.37
N GLN A 303 14.02 -27.53 -14.47
CA GLN A 303 14.66 -27.56 -15.79
C GLN A 303 15.75 -26.48 -15.96
N GLY A 304 16.08 -25.73 -14.90
CA GLY A 304 17.11 -24.69 -14.93
C GLY A 304 16.67 -23.34 -15.49
N ARG A 305 15.35 -23.12 -15.71
CA ARG A 305 14.84 -21.81 -16.11
C ARG A 305 14.92 -20.81 -14.96
N SER A 306 15.10 -19.53 -15.27
CA SER A 306 15.08 -18.48 -14.25
C SER A 306 13.67 -18.26 -13.70
N GLU A 307 13.57 -17.62 -12.53
CA GLU A 307 12.29 -17.19 -11.96
C GLU A 307 11.49 -16.31 -12.93
N VAL A 308 12.18 -15.41 -13.63
CA VAL A 308 11.58 -14.51 -14.62
C VAL A 308 11.00 -15.32 -15.78
N ASP A 309 11.74 -16.29 -16.31
CA ASP A 309 11.26 -17.13 -17.42
C ASP A 309 10.04 -17.96 -17.03
N VAL A 310 10.05 -18.52 -15.81
CA VAL A 310 8.93 -19.30 -15.26
C VAL A 310 7.68 -18.44 -15.09
N TYR A 311 7.84 -17.25 -14.51
CA TYR A 311 6.71 -16.34 -14.33
C TYR A 311 6.19 -15.79 -15.67
N ASN A 312 7.08 -15.47 -16.61
CA ASN A 312 6.72 -15.03 -17.95
C ASN A 312 5.96 -16.11 -18.71
N TYR A 313 6.40 -17.36 -18.65
CA TYR A 313 5.67 -18.48 -19.24
C TYR A 313 4.24 -18.59 -18.68
N PHE A 314 4.10 -18.52 -17.35
CA PHE A 314 2.78 -18.52 -16.71
C PHE A 314 1.89 -17.37 -17.21
N LEU A 315 2.42 -16.14 -17.24
CA LEU A 315 1.68 -14.98 -17.71
C LEU A 315 1.36 -15.07 -19.21
N SER A 316 2.25 -15.59 -20.05
CA SER A 316 2.00 -15.75 -21.49
C SER A 316 0.81 -16.67 -21.74
N GLU A 317 0.72 -17.78 -21.03
CA GLU A 317 -0.40 -18.70 -21.13
C GLU A 317 -1.72 -18.06 -20.63
N LYS A 318 -1.66 -17.20 -19.61
CA LYS A 318 -2.82 -16.41 -19.14
C LYS A 318 -3.24 -15.29 -20.10
N GLY A 319 -2.29 -14.64 -20.78
CA GLY A 319 -2.53 -13.53 -21.70
C GLY A 319 -2.99 -13.97 -23.09
N ARG A 320 -2.56 -15.16 -23.53
CA ARG A 320 -2.82 -15.71 -24.89
C ARG A 320 -4.30 -15.69 -25.32
N PRO A 321 -5.29 -16.09 -24.48
CA PRO A 321 -6.70 -16.06 -24.87
C PRO A 321 -7.23 -14.65 -25.18
N PHE A 322 -6.55 -13.61 -24.69
CA PHE A 322 -6.90 -12.20 -24.87
C PHE A 322 -6.00 -11.50 -25.90
N GLY A 323 -5.09 -12.22 -26.55
CA GLY A 323 -4.14 -11.66 -27.51
C GLY A 323 -3.07 -10.76 -26.89
N LEU A 324 -2.80 -10.92 -25.58
CA LEU A 324 -1.80 -10.13 -24.85
C LEU A 324 -0.44 -10.82 -24.85
N ARG A 325 0.62 -10.03 -25.03
CA ARG A 325 2.02 -10.45 -25.10
C ARG A 325 2.79 -9.92 -23.90
N VAL A 326 3.42 -10.80 -23.13
CA VAL A 326 4.09 -10.43 -21.88
C VAL A 326 5.38 -9.64 -22.08
N GLU A 327 5.90 -9.62 -23.31
CA GLU A 327 7.07 -8.84 -23.71
C GLU A 327 6.72 -7.36 -23.86
N VAL A 328 5.44 -7.02 -24.03
CA VAL A 328 4.96 -5.63 -24.05
C VAL A 328 4.58 -5.22 -22.62
N PRO A 329 5.28 -4.26 -21.98
CA PRO A 329 5.09 -3.98 -20.55
C PRO A 329 3.64 -3.66 -20.15
N ARG A 330 2.93 -2.90 -21.01
CA ARG A 330 1.50 -2.61 -20.82
C ARG A 330 0.66 -3.88 -20.82
N GLU A 331 0.87 -4.76 -21.78
CA GLU A 331 0.10 -6.00 -21.95
C GLU A 331 0.44 -7.02 -20.83
N ARG A 332 1.69 -7.06 -20.36
CA ARG A 332 2.07 -7.82 -19.15
C ARG A 332 1.31 -7.34 -17.91
N ALA A 333 1.30 -6.02 -17.66
CA ALA A 333 0.58 -5.44 -16.52
C ALA A 333 -0.91 -5.74 -16.61
N LEU A 334 -1.50 -5.58 -17.80
CA LEU A 334 -2.90 -5.94 -18.06
C LEU A 334 -3.17 -7.43 -17.84
N THR A 335 -2.28 -8.32 -18.27
CA THR A 335 -2.40 -9.77 -18.03
C THR A 335 -2.46 -10.08 -16.53
N ARG A 336 -1.59 -9.44 -15.72
CA ARG A 336 -1.64 -9.57 -14.25
C ARG A 336 -2.96 -9.07 -13.67
N LEU A 337 -3.44 -7.90 -14.11
CA LEU A 337 -4.72 -7.33 -13.68
C LEU A 337 -5.91 -8.25 -14.01
N LEU A 338 -5.99 -8.74 -15.24
CA LEU A 338 -7.04 -9.67 -15.67
C LEU A 338 -7.00 -10.98 -14.86
N THR A 339 -5.81 -11.47 -14.55
CA THR A 339 -5.62 -12.66 -13.71
C THR A 339 -6.10 -12.43 -12.26
N MET A 340 -5.75 -11.29 -11.65
CA MET A 340 -6.20 -10.93 -10.29
C MET A 340 -7.72 -10.75 -10.22
N MET A 341 -8.33 -10.22 -11.28
CA MET A 341 -9.79 -10.06 -11.41
C MET A 341 -10.50 -11.34 -11.87
N ARG A 342 -9.76 -12.45 -12.06
CA ARG A 342 -10.28 -13.77 -12.46
C ARG A 342 -11.08 -13.74 -13.77
N VAL A 343 -10.61 -12.94 -14.73
CA VAL A 343 -11.26 -12.81 -16.04
C VAL A 343 -11.01 -14.04 -16.89
N SER A 344 -12.07 -14.61 -17.45
CA SER A 344 -12.02 -15.79 -18.33
C SER A 344 -12.61 -15.57 -19.72
N ASP A 345 -13.24 -14.41 -19.98
CA ASP A 345 -13.89 -14.10 -21.24
C ASP A 345 -13.38 -12.80 -21.88
N THR A 346 -13.41 -12.75 -23.21
CA THR A 346 -12.85 -11.64 -24.01
C THR A 346 -13.65 -10.34 -23.87
N ASN A 347 -14.95 -10.42 -23.60
CA ASN A 347 -15.81 -9.25 -23.44
C ASN A 347 -15.48 -8.51 -22.13
N THR A 348 -15.37 -9.24 -21.02
CA THR A 348 -14.93 -8.68 -19.73
C THR A 348 -13.49 -8.16 -19.80
N ALA A 349 -12.59 -8.89 -20.48
CA ALA A 349 -11.21 -8.42 -20.71
C ALA A 349 -11.19 -7.09 -21.49
N SER A 350 -12.03 -6.93 -22.51
CA SER A 350 -12.14 -5.71 -23.31
C SER A 350 -12.63 -4.52 -22.46
N ARG A 351 -13.63 -4.73 -21.59
CA ARG A 351 -14.12 -3.69 -20.67
C ARG A 351 -13.06 -3.22 -19.69
N ILE A 352 -12.30 -4.15 -19.10
CA ILE A 352 -11.19 -3.82 -18.19
C ILE A 352 -10.06 -3.11 -18.93
N THR A 353 -9.75 -3.53 -20.15
CA THR A 353 -8.75 -2.88 -21.01
C THR A 353 -9.15 -1.42 -21.30
N ALA A 354 -10.41 -1.19 -21.68
CA ALA A 354 -10.92 0.15 -21.91
C ALA A 354 -10.88 1.02 -20.65
N ALA A 355 -11.24 0.46 -19.48
CA ALA A 355 -11.12 1.16 -18.20
C ALA A 355 -9.66 1.51 -17.86
N PHE A 356 -8.73 0.58 -18.08
CA PHE A 356 -7.31 0.80 -17.92
C PHE A 356 -6.80 1.90 -18.84
N ASP A 357 -7.19 1.91 -20.12
CA ASP A 357 -6.75 2.92 -21.09
C ASP A 357 -7.31 4.32 -20.79
N GLY A 358 -8.52 4.38 -20.24
CA GLY A 358 -9.15 5.62 -19.78
C GLY A 358 -8.55 6.20 -18.50
N LEU A 359 -7.64 5.50 -17.82
CA LEU A 359 -6.98 6.04 -16.62
C LEU A 359 -6.08 7.24 -16.96
N PRO A 360 -5.87 8.17 -16.00
CA PRO A 360 -4.87 9.22 -16.12
C PRO A 360 -3.48 8.66 -16.46
N GLN A 361 -2.70 9.41 -17.23
CA GLN A 361 -1.38 8.97 -17.72
C GLN A 361 -0.46 8.47 -16.61
N ASN A 362 -0.39 9.19 -15.49
CA ASN A 362 0.47 8.80 -14.37
C ASN A 362 -0.02 7.57 -13.63
N THR A 363 -1.34 7.39 -13.50
CA THR A 363 -1.90 6.15 -12.95
C THR A 363 -1.49 4.95 -13.81
N LYS A 364 -1.59 5.06 -15.14
CA LYS A 364 -1.12 4.02 -16.07
C LYS A 364 0.38 3.79 -15.96
N ALA A 365 1.18 4.85 -15.94
CA ALA A 365 2.63 4.76 -15.87
C ALA A 365 3.10 4.03 -14.60
N ILE A 366 2.49 4.33 -13.44
CA ILE A 366 2.77 3.64 -12.18
C ILE A 366 2.40 2.15 -12.29
N LEU A 367 1.16 1.83 -12.69
CA LEU A 367 0.74 0.42 -12.81
C LEU A 367 1.64 -0.36 -13.76
N VAL A 368 1.97 0.20 -14.93
CA VAL A 368 2.88 -0.44 -15.88
C VAL A 368 4.27 -0.61 -15.28
N LYS A 369 4.84 0.40 -14.64
CA LYS A 369 6.17 0.27 -14.03
C LYS A 369 6.19 -0.82 -12.97
N GLU A 370 5.30 -0.74 -12.00
CA GLU A 370 5.34 -1.53 -10.77
C GLU A 370 5.00 -3.00 -11.02
N MET A 371 4.04 -3.25 -11.91
CA MET A 371 3.67 -4.61 -12.29
C MET A 371 4.67 -5.27 -13.25
N ASN A 372 5.70 -4.54 -13.71
CA ASN A 372 6.78 -5.09 -14.54
C ASN A 372 8.07 -5.33 -13.74
N ILE A 373 8.18 -4.86 -12.49
CA ILE A 373 9.32 -5.19 -11.64
C ILE A 373 9.21 -6.65 -11.20
N ASN A 374 10.29 -7.39 -11.38
CA ASN A 374 10.36 -8.82 -11.10
C ASN A 374 10.84 -9.10 -9.68
N GLY A 375 11.61 -8.18 -9.08
CA GLY A 375 12.26 -8.37 -7.80
C GLY A 375 13.59 -9.14 -7.91
N THR A 376 14.13 -9.26 -9.13
CA THR A 376 15.32 -10.06 -9.46
C THR A 376 16.13 -9.35 -10.54
N GLY A 377 17.27 -8.77 -10.18
CA GLY A 377 18.13 -7.99 -11.09
C GLY A 377 17.57 -6.63 -11.51
N ASP A 378 16.37 -6.25 -11.04
CA ASP A 378 15.69 -4.99 -11.36
C ASP A 378 15.23 -4.20 -10.13
N GLY A 379 15.77 -4.54 -8.95
CA GLY A 379 15.49 -3.90 -7.68
C GLY A 379 14.40 -4.61 -6.86
N TYR A 380 13.92 -3.94 -5.82
CA TYR A 380 12.77 -4.42 -5.06
C TYR A 380 11.47 -4.20 -5.81
N GLY A 381 10.67 -5.25 -5.94
CA GLY A 381 9.29 -5.15 -6.40
C GLY A 381 8.29 -5.23 -5.24
N THR A 382 7.15 -4.55 -5.37
CA THR A 382 6.11 -4.54 -4.34
C THR A 382 5.06 -5.62 -4.59
N LEU A 383 4.83 -6.47 -3.60
CA LEU A 383 3.69 -7.40 -3.54
C LEU A 383 2.58 -6.73 -2.71
N LEU A 384 1.54 -6.23 -3.37
CA LEU A 384 0.35 -5.71 -2.70
C LEU A 384 -0.55 -6.87 -2.29
N TYR A 385 -0.32 -7.45 -1.12
CA TYR A 385 -1.03 -8.65 -0.66
C TYR A 385 -2.49 -8.30 -0.34
N TYR A 386 -3.43 -9.01 -0.97
CA TYR A 386 -4.89 -8.84 -1.01
C TYR A 386 -5.39 -7.98 -2.18
N SER A 387 -4.59 -7.79 -3.23
CA SER A 387 -5.01 -7.09 -4.45
C SER A 387 -6.23 -7.72 -5.14
N PRO A 388 -6.30 -9.06 -5.33
CA PRO A 388 -7.51 -9.69 -5.88
C PRO A 388 -8.77 -9.41 -5.04
N ALA A 389 -8.64 -9.42 -3.71
CA ALA A 389 -9.76 -9.17 -2.80
C ALA A 389 -10.26 -7.73 -2.89
N LEU A 390 -9.34 -6.75 -2.93
CA LEU A 390 -9.66 -5.33 -3.13
C LEU A 390 -10.46 -5.12 -4.43
N LEU A 391 -9.94 -5.63 -5.55
CA LEU A 391 -10.59 -5.49 -6.86
C LEU A 391 -11.96 -6.19 -6.87
N SER A 392 -12.06 -7.40 -6.32
CA SER A 392 -13.31 -8.14 -6.24
C SER A 392 -14.36 -7.42 -5.39
N ASN A 393 -13.97 -6.85 -4.25
CA ASN A 393 -14.90 -6.15 -3.36
C ASN A 393 -15.48 -4.89 -4.02
N ILE A 394 -14.64 -4.09 -4.69
CA ILE A 394 -15.08 -2.89 -5.41
C ILE A 394 -16.02 -3.26 -6.57
N LEU A 395 -15.70 -4.30 -7.32
CA LEU A 395 -16.56 -4.79 -8.41
C LEU A 395 -17.90 -5.34 -7.91
N ALA A 396 -17.89 -6.05 -6.78
CA ALA A 396 -19.12 -6.54 -6.16
C ALA A 396 -20.00 -5.35 -5.74
N TYR A 397 -19.40 -4.32 -5.15
CA TYR A 397 -20.10 -3.10 -4.76
C TYR A 397 -20.69 -2.37 -5.97
N SER A 398 -19.92 -2.17 -7.05
CA SER A 398 -20.40 -1.45 -8.25
C SER A 398 -21.53 -2.19 -8.96
N LYS A 399 -21.49 -3.53 -9.00
CA LYS A 399 -22.59 -4.35 -9.52
C LYS A 399 -23.85 -4.28 -8.67
N ALA A 400 -23.70 -4.22 -7.34
CA ALA A 400 -24.83 -4.08 -6.43
C ALA A 400 -25.41 -2.65 -6.42
N ASN A 401 -24.59 -1.63 -6.71
CA ASN A 401 -24.96 -0.21 -6.61
C ASN A 401 -24.60 0.59 -7.89
N PRO A 402 -25.10 0.20 -9.08
CA PRO A 402 -24.66 0.76 -10.35
C PRO A 402 -25.01 2.25 -10.55
N THR A 403 -25.99 2.77 -9.81
CA THR A 403 -26.36 4.20 -9.81
C THR A 403 -25.42 5.06 -8.98
N VAL A 404 -24.71 4.45 -8.02
CA VAL A 404 -23.72 5.13 -7.16
C VAL A 404 -22.33 5.02 -7.77
N LEU A 405 -21.97 3.82 -8.23
CA LEU A 405 -20.68 3.53 -8.84
C LEU A 405 -20.89 2.55 -9.99
N SER A 406 -20.78 3.04 -11.23
CA SER A 406 -20.85 2.17 -12.41
C SER A 406 -19.72 1.13 -12.41
N GLU A 407 -19.90 0.00 -13.11
CA GLU A 407 -18.85 -1.04 -13.22
C GLU A 407 -17.55 -0.45 -13.77
N HIS A 408 -17.61 0.38 -14.81
CA HIS A 408 -16.44 1.04 -15.40
C HIS A 408 -15.71 1.94 -14.40
N ALA A 409 -16.45 2.77 -13.67
CA ALA A 409 -15.88 3.64 -12.63
C ALA A 409 -15.33 2.82 -11.45
N GLY A 410 -15.96 1.70 -11.09
CA GLY A 410 -15.46 0.77 -10.08
C GLY A 410 -14.13 0.12 -10.48
N ILE A 411 -13.98 -0.28 -11.75
CA ILE A 411 -12.69 -0.77 -12.28
C ILE A 411 -11.64 0.33 -12.16
N GLN A 412 -11.93 1.54 -12.65
CA GLN A 412 -10.98 2.65 -12.59
C GLN A 412 -10.59 3.02 -11.15
N LEU A 413 -11.54 2.99 -10.21
CA LEU A 413 -11.27 3.20 -8.80
C LEU A 413 -10.31 2.14 -8.25
N GLY A 414 -10.59 0.85 -8.47
CA GLY A 414 -9.71 -0.23 -8.02
C GLY A 414 -8.28 -0.11 -8.58
N LEU A 415 -8.15 0.17 -9.88
CA LEU A 415 -6.84 0.39 -10.52
C LEU A 415 -6.12 1.64 -9.98
N THR A 416 -6.85 2.72 -9.73
CA THR A 416 -6.30 3.95 -9.14
C THR A 416 -5.86 3.72 -7.69
N THR A 417 -6.60 2.94 -6.91
CA THR A 417 -6.21 2.54 -5.55
C THR A 417 -4.93 1.70 -5.55
N LEU A 418 -4.79 0.74 -6.47
CA LEU A 418 -3.53 -0.02 -6.61
C LEU A 418 -2.36 0.90 -6.95
N ALA A 419 -2.53 1.83 -7.89
CA ALA A 419 -1.48 2.78 -8.26
C ALA A 419 -1.06 3.68 -7.08
N GLN A 420 -2.01 4.15 -6.27
CA GLN A 420 -1.73 4.92 -5.05
C GLN A 420 -0.91 4.10 -4.05
N LEU A 421 -1.30 2.85 -3.80
CA LEU A 421 -0.60 1.97 -2.86
C LEU A 421 0.81 1.63 -3.34
N TYR A 422 0.99 1.36 -4.64
CA TYR A 422 2.32 1.19 -5.21
C TYR A 422 3.18 2.44 -5.06
N GLN A 423 2.62 3.63 -5.31
CA GLN A 423 3.36 4.87 -5.17
C GLN A 423 3.78 5.13 -3.72
N GLU A 424 2.87 4.93 -2.76
CA GLU A 424 3.20 5.05 -1.33
C GLU A 424 4.23 4.00 -0.91
N ALA A 425 4.13 2.76 -1.39
CA ALA A 425 5.12 1.71 -1.14
C ALA A 425 6.49 2.12 -1.65
N ARG A 426 6.59 2.60 -2.90
CA ARG A 426 7.83 3.06 -3.51
C ARG A 426 8.47 4.19 -2.71
N VAL A 427 7.68 5.20 -2.30
CA VAL A 427 8.16 6.30 -1.47
C VAL A 427 8.66 5.78 -0.12
N THR A 428 7.96 4.80 0.46
CA THR A 428 8.29 4.21 1.77
C THR A 428 9.60 3.43 1.75
N ILE A 429 9.88 2.70 0.66
CA ILE A 429 11.12 1.90 0.52
C ILE A 429 12.23 2.64 -0.24
N LYS A 430 12.09 3.96 -0.45
CA LYS A 430 13.11 4.79 -1.10
C LYS A 430 14.47 4.61 -0.40
N GLY A 431 15.51 4.34 -1.19
CA GLY A 431 16.88 4.12 -0.69
C GLY A 431 17.21 2.67 -0.32
N ARG A 432 16.24 1.75 -0.41
CA ARG A 432 16.51 0.31 -0.26
C ARG A 432 17.31 -0.19 -1.46
N ASN A 433 18.48 -0.77 -1.21
CA ASN A 433 19.38 -1.28 -2.24
C ASN A 433 19.25 -2.80 -2.41
N GLY A 434 19.50 -3.29 -3.63
CA GLY A 434 19.45 -4.71 -3.97
C GLY A 434 18.10 -5.16 -4.52
N ASP A 435 17.90 -6.47 -4.55
CA ASP A 435 16.75 -7.13 -5.13
C ASP A 435 15.85 -7.79 -4.06
N GLY A 436 14.57 -7.97 -4.41
CA GLY A 436 13.67 -8.80 -3.62
C GLY A 436 12.22 -8.36 -3.69
N VAL A 437 11.44 -8.84 -2.73
CA VAL A 437 10.02 -8.53 -2.58
C VAL A 437 9.83 -7.68 -1.33
N PHE A 438 9.15 -6.55 -1.50
CA PHE A 438 8.55 -5.79 -0.40
C PHE A 438 7.06 -6.14 -0.34
N THR A 439 6.64 -6.85 0.71
CA THR A 439 5.24 -7.20 0.90
C THR A 439 4.52 -6.05 1.60
N LEU A 440 3.48 -5.53 0.97
CA LEU A 440 2.57 -4.57 1.58
C LEU A 440 1.23 -5.27 1.82
N LEU A 441 0.90 -5.50 3.09
CA LEU A 441 -0.38 -6.06 3.51
C LEU A 441 -1.46 -5.00 3.35
N ILE A 442 -2.41 -5.22 2.43
CA ILE A 442 -3.51 -4.29 2.14
C ILE A 442 -4.88 -4.84 2.53
N SER A 443 -4.95 -5.79 3.47
CA SER A 443 -6.19 -6.45 3.89
C SER A 443 -7.27 -5.48 4.39
N LYS A 444 -6.90 -4.47 5.19
CA LYS A 444 -7.80 -3.39 5.63
C LYS A 444 -8.30 -2.53 4.46
N ILE A 445 -7.47 -2.31 3.45
CA ILE A 445 -7.83 -1.56 2.25
C ILE A 445 -8.78 -2.39 1.38
N ALA A 446 -8.51 -3.69 1.24
CA ALA A 446 -9.39 -4.63 0.55
C ALA A 446 -10.77 -4.69 1.20
N GLU A 447 -10.84 -4.70 2.54
CA GLU A 447 -12.10 -4.61 3.28
C GLU A 447 -12.84 -3.30 3.00
N ALA A 448 -12.14 -2.17 2.99
CA ALA A 448 -12.72 -0.87 2.62
C ALA A 448 -13.26 -0.84 1.17
N GLY A 449 -12.80 -1.74 0.30
CA GLY A 449 -13.39 -1.96 -1.02
C GLY A 449 -14.87 -2.39 -1.00
N LYS A 450 -15.40 -2.85 0.13
CA LYS A 450 -16.85 -3.11 0.30
C LYS A 450 -17.66 -1.82 0.46
N THR A 451 -17.00 -0.71 0.80
CA THR A 451 -17.55 0.64 0.92
C THR A 451 -16.59 1.65 0.26
N PRO A 452 -16.50 1.67 -1.08
CA PRO A 452 -15.40 2.32 -1.80
C PRO A 452 -15.25 3.83 -1.60
N GLU A 453 -16.26 4.53 -1.07
CA GLU A 453 -16.19 5.96 -0.73
C GLU A 453 -14.99 6.28 0.19
N GLN A 454 -14.66 5.38 1.11
CA GLN A 454 -13.51 5.57 2.01
C GLN A 454 -12.17 5.57 1.26
N LEU A 455 -12.07 4.84 0.14
CA LEU A 455 -10.86 4.79 -0.69
C LEU A 455 -10.60 6.09 -1.45
N VAL A 456 -11.64 6.94 -1.58
CA VAL A 456 -11.56 8.25 -2.22
C VAL A 456 -11.46 9.36 -1.19
N THR A 457 -11.99 9.20 0.02
CA THR A 457 -12.06 10.29 1.02
C THR A 457 -10.91 10.28 2.03
N LYS A 458 -10.27 9.12 2.25
CA LYS A 458 -9.20 8.94 3.23
C LYS A 458 -7.82 8.87 2.59
N LYS A 459 -6.78 9.01 3.41
CA LYS A 459 -5.37 8.90 3.00
C LYS A 459 -4.84 7.51 3.33
N PHE A 460 -3.93 7.00 2.50
CA PHE A 460 -3.16 5.80 2.79
C PHE A 460 -1.92 6.14 3.62
N GLU A 461 -1.68 5.39 4.68
CA GLU A 461 -0.43 5.36 5.41
C GLU A 461 0.12 3.94 5.46
N ILE A 462 1.45 3.81 5.43
CA ILE A 462 2.15 2.53 5.51
C ILE A 462 2.94 2.51 6.82
N ASP A 463 2.64 1.56 7.67
CA ASP A 463 3.43 1.24 8.85
C ASP A 463 4.43 0.14 8.47
N LEU A 464 5.73 0.37 8.71
CA LEU A 464 6.76 -0.65 8.48
C LEU A 464 6.71 -1.70 9.58
N VAL A 465 6.66 -2.98 9.17
CA VAL A 465 6.69 -4.14 10.07
C VAL A 465 7.85 -5.02 9.64
N ALA A 466 8.95 -4.96 10.39
CA ALA A 466 10.23 -5.56 10.03
C ALA A 466 10.72 -5.11 8.63
N LYS A 467 10.73 -6.03 7.64
CA LYS A 467 11.19 -5.76 6.27
C LYS A 467 10.05 -5.48 5.28
N ASP A 468 8.81 -5.55 5.74
CA ASP A 468 7.56 -5.46 5.01
C ASP A 468 6.72 -4.28 5.55
N GLY A 469 5.49 -4.11 5.07
CA GLY A 469 4.61 -3.03 5.54
C GLY A 469 3.14 -3.42 5.61
N GLU A 470 2.37 -2.64 6.37
CA GLU A 470 0.92 -2.72 6.44
C GLU A 470 0.29 -1.38 6.04
N ALA A 471 -0.67 -1.41 5.11
CA ALA A 471 -1.40 -0.23 4.68
C ALA A 471 -2.66 -0.01 5.53
N LYS A 472 -2.89 1.23 5.95
CA LYS A 472 -4.09 1.66 6.67
C LYS A 472 -4.72 2.90 6.01
N LEU A 473 -6.03 3.04 6.23
CA LEU A 473 -6.75 4.28 5.93
C LEU A 473 -6.77 5.17 7.15
N VAL A 474 -6.37 6.42 6.98
CA VAL A 474 -6.45 7.45 8.02
C VAL A 474 -7.27 8.64 7.54
N ASP A 475 -7.90 9.32 8.48
CA ASP A 475 -8.62 10.55 8.17
C ASP A 475 -7.64 11.62 7.69
N ARG A 476 -8.09 12.37 6.69
CA ARG A 476 -7.26 13.40 6.09
C ARG A 476 -7.23 14.67 6.93
N GLN A 477 -6.04 15.23 7.01
CA GLN A 477 -5.77 16.62 7.32
C GLN A 477 -6.50 17.60 6.40
N VAL A 478 -7.60 18.22 6.80
CA VAL A 478 -8.20 19.33 6.04
C VAL A 478 -8.02 20.64 6.81
N ILE A 479 -7.38 21.61 6.18
CA ILE A 479 -7.29 22.97 6.71
C ILE A 479 -8.61 23.67 6.41
N ASP A 480 -9.40 23.93 7.46
CA ASP A 480 -10.63 24.71 7.36
C ASP A 480 -10.30 26.20 7.36
N SER A 481 -10.25 26.79 6.16
CA SER A 481 -9.93 28.21 5.97
C SER A 481 -10.92 29.16 6.67
N ALA A 482 -12.15 28.73 6.95
CA ALA A 482 -13.16 29.57 7.61
C ALA A 482 -12.83 29.86 9.08
N LYS A 483 -11.91 29.10 9.70
CA LYS A 483 -11.46 29.30 11.09
C LYS A 483 -10.43 30.41 11.23
N PHE A 484 -9.90 30.92 10.13
CA PHE A 484 -8.84 31.93 10.12
C PHE A 484 -9.41 33.32 9.85
N THR A 485 -8.76 34.32 10.43
CA THR A 485 -9.13 35.73 10.19
C THR A 485 -8.96 36.04 8.70
N PRO A 486 -9.99 36.57 8.01
CA PRO A 486 -9.86 36.90 6.60
C PRO A 486 -8.89 38.07 6.38
N LEU A 487 -8.15 37.99 5.28
CA LEU A 487 -7.49 39.13 4.62
C LEU A 487 -8.37 39.51 3.44
N ASN A 488 -9.01 40.68 3.49
CA ASN A 488 -10.00 41.05 2.46
C ASN A 488 -9.34 41.69 1.24
N SER A 489 -8.19 42.34 1.43
CA SER A 489 -7.40 42.93 0.35
C SER A 489 -5.90 42.75 0.59
N LEU A 490 -5.16 42.47 -0.49
CA LEU A 490 -3.69 42.50 -0.47
C LEU A 490 -3.12 43.91 -0.23
N SER A 491 -3.93 44.97 -0.37
CA SER A 491 -3.52 46.32 0.01
C SER A 491 -3.32 46.48 1.51
N GLU A 492 -3.96 45.64 2.34
CA GLU A 492 -3.82 45.62 3.81
C GLU A 492 -2.47 45.11 4.29
N ILE A 493 -1.71 44.43 3.43
CA ILE A 493 -0.34 44.01 3.73
C ILE A 493 0.49 45.26 4.05
N PRO A 494 1.24 45.31 5.18
CA PRO A 494 1.99 46.50 5.56
C PRO A 494 3.08 46.84 4.54
N GLY A 495 3.44 48.13 4.49
CA GLY A 495 4.43 48.68 3.56
C GLY A 495 3.94 48.87 2.13
N HIS A 496 4.74 49.55 1.31
CA HIS A 496 4.41 49.83 -0.09
C HIS A 496 5.39 49.16 -1.05
N ARG A 497 6.69 49.14 -0.69
CA ARG A 497 7.78 48.65 -1.53
C ARG A 497 8.19 47.24 -1.10
N VAL A 498 7.69 46.25 -1.83
CA VAL A 498 7.74 44.84 -1.44
C VAL A 498 8.81 44.06 -2.21
N ALA A 499 9.50 43.17 -1.50
CA ALA A 499 10.29 42.09 -2.07
C ALA A 499 9.61 40.75 -1.78
N VAL A 500 9.48 39.89 -2.79
CA VAL A 500 8.82 38.58 -2.64
C VAL A 500 9.82 37.46 -2.89
N ILE A 501 10.00 36.56 -1.92
CA ILE A 501 11.10 35.59 -1.92
C ILE A 501 10.53 34.18 -1.79
N GLY A 502 10.73 33.35 -2.82
CA GLY A 502 10.49 31.91 -2.75
C GLY A 502 11.55 31.23 -1.90
N ILE A 503 11.13 30.53 -0.84
CA ILE A 503 12.05 30.06 0.21
C ILE A 503 12.51 28.62 0.06
N GLY A 504 11.70 27.78 -0.57
CA GLY A 504 12.02 26.39 -0.87
C GLY A 504 12.66 26.18 -2.24
N GLY A 505 12.92 24.92 -2.55
CA GLY A 505 13.30 24.50 -3.88
C GLY A 505 12.10 24.40 -4.83
N GLY A 506 12.35 24.03 -6.09
CA GLY A 506 11.30 23.66 -7.01
C GLY A 506 10.58 24.84 -7.68
N SER A 507 9.33 25.11 -7.29
CA SER A 507 8.44 26.10 -7.94
C SER A 507 8.16 27.34 -7.09
N ASP A 508 8.87 27.50 -5.97
CA ASP A 508 8.66 28.62 -5.04
C ASP A 508 8.88 29.98 -5.68
N GLY A 509 9.91 30.12 -6.51
CA GLY A 509 10.11 31.33 -7.31
C GLY A 509 8.94 31.65 -8.25
N ILE A 510 8.23 30.64 -8.76
CA ILE A 510 7.03 30.82 -9.61
C ILE A 510 5.87 31.38 -8.79
N GLN A 511 5.65 30.85 -7.57
CA GLN A 511 4.56 31.35 -6.71
C GLN A 511 4.88 32.71 -6.10
N ALA A 512 6.15 32.97 -5.81
CA ALA A 512 6.64 34.30 -5.44
C ALA A 512 6.36 35.32 -6.54
N ALA A 513 6.61 34.98 -7.82
CA ALA A 513 6.28 35.84 -8.94
C ALA A 513 4.77 36.06 -9.09
N GLN A 514 3.95 35.01 -8.98
CA GLN A 514 2.48 35.13 -9.00
C GLN A 514 1.97 36.07 -7.89
N LEU A 515 2.43 35.88 -6.65
CA LEU A 515 2.04 36.75 -5.54
C LEU A 515 2.52 38.18 -5.75
N GLY A 516 3.73 38.38 -6.28
CA GLY A 516 4.25 39.70 -6.65
C GLY A 516 3.36 40.44 -7.65
N LEU A 517 2.87 39.74 -8.68
CA LEU A 517 1.94 40.31 -9.66
C LEU A 517 0.57 40.66 -9.04
N LEU A 518 0.05 39.81 -8.15
CA LEU A 518 -1.18 40.10 -7.40
C LEU A 518 -1.03 41.33 -6.48
N LEU A 519 0.11 41.47 -5.80
CA LEU A 519 0.43 42.62 -4.95
C LEU A 519 0.57 43.91 -5.78
N LYS A 520 1.21 43.82 -6.95
CA LYS A 520 1.31 44.94 -7.89
C LYS A 520 -0.07 45.42 -8.34
N ASN A 521 -0.97 44.49 -8.67
CA ASN A 521 -2.36 44.81 -9.02
C ASN A 521 -3.15 45.40 -7.85
N ALA A 522 -2.76 45.12 -6.61
CA ALA A 522 -3.31 45.69 -5.40
C ALA A 522 -2.66 47.04 -4.98
N GLY A 523 -1.81 47.62 -5.83
CA GLY A 523 -1.20 48.93 -5.62
C GLY A 523 0.11 48.93 -4.82
N LYS A 524 0.77 47.78 -4.67
CA LYS A 524 2.14 47.70 -4.11
C LYS A 524 3.19 47.91 -5.20
N GLU A 525 4.34 48.46 -4.84
CA GLU A 525 5.51 48.51 -5.71
C GLU A 525 6.33 47.24 -5.52
N LEU A 526 6.34 46.36 -6.54
CA LEU A 526 7.18 45.15 -6.54
C LEU A 526 8.62 45.52 -6.90
N VAL A 527 9.52 45.54 -5.91
CA VAL A 527 10.93 45.88 -6.10
C VAL A 527 11.68 44.73 -6.77
N TYR A 528 11.53 43.51 -6.24
CA TYR A 528 12.08 42.31 -6.84
C TYR A 528 11.36 41.04 -6.39
N VAL A 529 11.58 39.98 -7.18
CA VAL A 529 11.26 38.60 -6.81
C VAL A 529 12.56 37.81 -6.75
N ALA A 530 12.75 36.99 -5.72
CA ALA A 530 13.91 36.12 -5.62
C ALA A 530 13.48 34.65 -5.43
N SER A 531 14.21 33.72 -6.05
CA SER A 531 14.16 32.30 -5.71
C SER A 531 15.44 31.93 -4.98
N VAL A 532 15.33 31.31 -3.81
CA VAL A 532 16.49 30.75 -3.10
C VAL A 532 16.70 29.30 -3.52
N ARG A 533 17.95 28.92 -3.82
CA ARG A 533 18.33 27.55 -4.18
C ARG A 533 19.58 27.13 -3.44
N THR A 534 19.61 25.89 -2.96
CA THR A 534 20.86 25.28 -2.48
C THR A 534 21.90 25.21 -3.59
N GLU A 535 23.19 25.33 -3.27
CA GLU A 535 24.29 25.21 -4.24
C GLU A 535 24.30 23.87 -4.99
N LYS A 536 23.87 22.79 -4.32
CA LYS A 536 23.75 21.46 -4.93
C LYS A 536 22.36 21.22 -5.51
N THR A 537 22.31 20.53 -6.65
CA THR A 537 21.07 20.09 -7.30
C THR A 537 20.45 18.88 -6.57
N ALA A 538 19.12 18.78 -6.61
CA ALA A 538 18.33 17.66 -6.09
C ALA A 538 17.53 16.98 -7.23
N SER A 539 18.18 16.88 -8.41
CA SER A 539 17.72 16.41 -9.73
C SER A 539 16.23 16.09 -9.91
N GLN A 540 15.58 16.97 -10.67
CA GLN A 540 14.28 16.76 -11.33
C GLN A 540 14.28 17.28 -12.79
N GLY A 541 15.44 17.78 -13.24
CA GLY A 541 15.64 18.27 -14.62
C GLY A 541 15.89 17.13 -15.59
N LEU A 542 15.83 17.41 -16.89
CA LEU A 542 16.07 16.42 -17.94
C LEU A 542 17.53 15.93 -17.98
N ASN A 543 18.48 16.78 -17.57
CA ASN A 543 19.93 16.56 -17.79
C ASN A 543 20.80 16.68 -16.52
N GLY A 544 20.24 16.98 -15.34
CA GLY A 544 21.03 17.21 -14.11
C GLY A 544 21.12 15.98 -13.21
N ARG A 545 22.26 15.73 -12.56
CA ARG A 545 22.39 14.65 -11.56
C ARG A 545 22.28 15.21 -10.14
N ASP A 546 21.73 14.42 -9.22
CA ASP A 546 21.69 14.78 -7.80
C ASP A 546 23.10 15.09 -7.28
N GLY A 547 23.23 16.16 -6.50
CA GLY A 547 24.47 16.54 -5.83
C GLY A 547 25.48 17.29 -6.70
N GLU A 548 25.17 17.62 -7.96
CA GLU A 548 26.01 18.46 -8.80
C GLU A 548 25.90 19.95 -8.43
N ASP A 549 26.99 20.69 -8.63
CA ASP A 549 27.00 22.14 -8.47
C ASP A 549 26.02 22.83 -9.41
N ARG A 550 25.28 23.79 -8.87
CA ARG A 550 24.37 24.60 -9.67
C ARG A 550 25.14 25.56 -10.54
N THR A 551 24.82 25.52 -11.83
CA THR A 551 25.32 26.49 -12.80
C THR A 551 24.20 27.41 -13.22
N VAL A 552 24.54 28.67 -13.44
CA VAL A 552 23.66 29.71 -14.00
C VAL A 552 24.42 30.32 -15.16
N SER A 553 23.77 30.46 -16.30
CA SER A 553 24.41 30.95 -17.53
C SER A 553 23.46 31.89 -18.25
N GLN A 554 24.02 32.83 -19.02
CA GLN A 554 23.24 33.87 -19.72
C GLN A 554 22.38 34.71 -18.76
N HIS A 555 22.89 34.95 -17.55
CA HIS A 555 22.26 35.80 -16.54
C HIS A 555 22.61 37.29 -16.76
N GLY A 556 21.79 38.19 -16.22
CA GLY A 556 21.94 39.64 -16.34
C GLY A 556 22.98 40.26 -15.40
N GLY A 557 24.03 39.50 -15.06
CA GLY A 557 25.05 39.88 -14.08
C GLY A 557 24.82 39.29 -12.68
N GLU A 558 25.92 39.21 -11.92
CA GLU A 558 25.95 38.83 -10.51
C GLU A 558 25.93 40.13 -9.69
N VAL A 559 24.90 40.29 -8.86
CA VAL A 559 24.59 41.55 -8.16
C VAL A 559 25.19 41.55 -6.76
N VAL A 560 25.20 40.37 -6.13
CA VAL A 560 25.93 40.04 -4.90
C VAL A 560 26.56 38.67 -5.12
N ASN A 561 27.69 38.35 -4.49
CA ASN A 561 28.31 37.02 -4.64
C ASN A 561 27.29 35.89 -4.36
N GLY A 562 27.07 35.03 -5.35
CA GLY A 562 26.06 33.96 -5.35
C GLY A 562 24.63 34.43 -5.65
N THR A 563 24.41 35.67 -6.09
CA THR A 563 23.08 36.23 -6.41
C THR A 563 23.04 36.79 -7.82
N TYR A 564 22.23 36.18 -8.67
CA TYR A 564 22.19 36.44 -10.11
C TYR A 564 20.90 37.12 -10.52
N ARG A 565 20.98 38.12 -11.40
CA ARG A 565 19.80 38.67 -12.08
C ARG A 565 19.38 37.73 -13.19
N ILE A 566 18.11 37.31 -13.19
CA ILE A 566 17.58 36.36 -14.16
C ILE A 566 16.94 37.11 -15.34
N LEU A 567 17.19 36.61 -16.54
CA LEU A 567 16.64 37.07 -17.81
C LEU A 567 15.90 35.91 -18.52
N PRO A 568 15.08 36.16 -19.54
CA PRO A 568 14.30 35.11 -20.21
C PRO A 568 15.16 34.03 -20.85
N GLN A 569 16.32 34.42 -21.37
CA GLN A 569 17.32 33.53 -21.94
C GLN A 569 18.21 32.84 -20.89
N THR A 570 18.12 33.23 -19.61
CA THR A 570 18.94 32.60 -18.57
C THR A 570 18.60 31.13 -18.44
N THR A 571 19.65 30.31 -18.34
CA THR A 571 19.54 28.87 -18.15
C THR A 571 20.30 28.46 -16.89
N GLY A 572 19.91 27.36 -16.27
CA GLY A 572 20.67 26.77 -15.18
C GLY A 572 20.51 25.27 -15.08
N SER A 573 21.34 24.63 -14.25
CA SER A 573 21.28 23.18 -14.05
C SER A 573 20.09 22.75 -13.19
N GLY A 574 19.69 21.48 -13.34
CA GLY A 574 18.51 20.92 -12.67
C GLY A 574 17.19 21.38 -13.31
N ARG A 575 16.12 21.45 -12.51
CA ARG A 575 14.82 22.02 -12.95
C ARG A 575 14.84 23.53 -12.70
N PHE A 576 15.23 24.28 -13.73
CA PHE A 576 15.31 25.75 -13.73
C PHE A 576 14.00 26.35 -14.26
N LEU A 577 13.34 27.19 -13.46
CA LEU A 577 12.03 27.78 -13.78
C LEU A 577 12.05 29.31 -13.67
N GLU A 578 13.12 29.88 -13.13
CA GLU A 578 13.23 31.28 -12.76
C GLU A 578 13.27 32.21 -13.97
N ASN A 579 13.64 31.72 -15.15
CA ASN A 579 13.58 32.51 -16.37
C ASN A 579 12.14 32.76 -16.85
N LEU A 580 11.18 31.89 -16.52
CA LEU A 580 9.79 32.00 -16.96
C LEU A 580 9.14 33.33 -16.54
N PRO A 581 9.20 33.74 -15.25
CA PRO A 581 8.60 35.00 -14.81
C PRO A 581 9.46 36.25 -15.09
N SER A 582 10.69 36.09 -15.58
CA SER A 582 11.67 37.19 -15.63
C SER A 582 11.33 38.31 -16.62
N ASP A 583 10.40 38.07 -17.54
CA ASP A 583 9.83 39.09 -18.44
C ASP A 583 8.79 39.97 -17.73
N GLU A 584 8.13 39.46 -16.69
CA GLU A 584 7.05 40.16 -15.99
C GLU A 584 7.48 40.79 -14.66
N VAL A 585 8.48 40.21 -14.00
CA VAL A 585 8.97 40.65 -12.69
C VAL A 585 10.49 40.76 -12.67
N PRO A 586 11.07 41.67 -11.85
CA PRO A 586 12.51 41.73 -11.63
C PRO A 586 12.97 40.48 -10.86
N MET A 587 13.35 39.43 -11.58
CA MET A 587 13.64 38.11 -11.02
C MET A 587 15.13 37.93 -10.68
N PHE A 588 15.40 37.36 -9.51
CA PHE A 588 16.74 37.04 -9.02
C PHE A 588 16.81 35.59 -8.54
N LEU A 589 18.00 35.01 -8.64
CA LEU A 589 18.33 33.73 -8.03
C LEU A 589 19.37 33.94 -6.94
N VAL A 590 19.08 33.51 -5.72
CA VAL A 590 20.00 33.54 -4.58
C VAL A 590 20.48 32.12 -4.30
N MET A 591 21.80 31.91 -4.38
CA MET A 591 22.42 30.61 -4.18
C MET A 591 22.86 30.46 -2.71
N ASP A 592 22.10 29.66 -1.95
CA ASP A 592 22.40 29.26 -0.57
C ASP A 592 23.50 28.20 -0.56
N ARG A 593 24.72 28.63 -0.21
CA ARG A 593 25.89 27.75 -0.02
C ARG A 593 25.89 27.02 1.33
N GLN A 594 24.89 27.25 2.18
CA GLN A 594 24.78 26.63 3.51
C GLN A 594 25.98 26.88 4.43
N ASN A 595 26.72 27.97 4.20
CA ASN A 595 27.94 28.34 4.92
C ASN A 595 27.73 29.59 5.80
N GLY A 596 26.48 29.95 6.11
CA GLY A 596 26.11 31.10 6.94
C GLY A 596 26.06 32.45 6.20
N THR A 597 26.27 32.50 4.89
CA THR A 597 26.31 33.78 4.14
C THR A 597 24.94 34.30 3.68
N LEU A 598 23.87 33.51 3.80
CA LEU A 598 22.55 33.80 3.24
C LEU A 598 21.94 35.13 3.74
N VAL A 599 22.03 35.40 5.06
CA VAL A 599 21.54 36.67 5.64
C VAL A 599 22.25 37.86 5.01
N GLY A 600 23.58 37.77 4.86
CA GLY A 600 24.41 38.80 4.24
C GLY A 600 24.06 39.02 2.77
N GLN A 601 23.82 37.94 2.01
CA GLN A 601 23.41 38.02 0.60
C GLN A 601 22.07 38.75 0.45
N LEU A 602 21.06 38.36 1.22
CA LEU A 602 19.71 38.94 1.16
C LEU A 602 19.70 40.41 1.62
N ASN A 603 20.42 40.72 2.69
CA ASN A 603 20.57 42.10 3.14
C ASN A 603 21.28 42.98 2.10
N SER A 604 22.36 42.47 1.49
CA SER A 604 23.10 43.19 0.44
C SER A 604 22.23 43.44 -0.79
N LEU A 605 21.43 42.45 -1.21
CA LEU A 605 20.48 42.60 -2.32
C LEU A 605 19.47 43.71 -2.04
N ASN A 606 18.90 43.74 -0.83
CA ASN A 606 17.97 44.81 -0.41
C ASN A 606 18.62 46.20 -0.42
N GLN A 607 19.86 46.30 0.06
CA GLN A 607 20.59 47.57 0.10
C GLN A 607 20.91 48.09 -1.30
N GLN A 608 21.28 47.22 -2.23
CA GLN A 608 21.59 47.61 -3.61
C GLN A 608 20.35 48.06 -4.39
N LEU A 609 19.22 47.36 -4.23
CA LEU A 609 17.98 47.67 -4.94
C LEU A 609 17.19 48.82 -4.29
N ARG A 610 17.57 49.23 -3.07
CA ARG A 610 17.07 50.36 -2.25
C ARG A 610 15.56 50.40 -2.01
N GLY A 611 15.20 50.75 -0.77
CA GLY A 611 13.83 51.11 -0.41
C GLY A 611 12.86 49.94 -0.26
N VAL A 612 13.31 48.71 -0.05
CA VAL A 612 12.41 47.62 0.38
C VAL A 612 11.99 47.89 1.82
N ASP A 613 10.70 48.06 2.07
CA ASP A 613 10.13 48.23 3.42
C ASP A 613 9.50 46.94 3.96
N THR A 614 9.22 45.98 3.06
CA THR A 614 8.52 44.74 3.37
C THR A 614 9.09 43.57 2.59
N ILE A 615 9.47 42.51 3.31
CA ILE A 615 9.81 41.21 2.71
C ILE A 615 8.64 40.24 2.94
N ILE A 616 8.25 39.56 1.88
CA ILE A 616 7.23 38.52 1.89
C ILE A 616 7.87 37.22 1.43
N THR A 617 7.93 36.22 2.31
CA THR A 617 8.40 34.87 1.96
C THR A 617 7.26 34.02 1.45
N VAL A 618 7.54 33.15 0.48
CA VAL A 618 6.57 32.27 -0.16
C VAL A 618 7.08 30.85 -0.10
N ASP A 619 6.41 30.01 0.67
CA ASP A 619 6.49 28.54 0.60
C ASP A 619 5.28 28.01 -0.17
N THR A 620 5.52 26.94 -0.92
CA THR A 620 4.52 26.32 -1.79
C THR A 620 4.15 24.95 -1.28
N GLY A 621 2.90 24.79 -0.83
CA GLY A 621 2.39 23.51 -0.33
C GLY A 621 2.50 23.33 1.18
N GLY A 622 3.37 24.07 1.86
CA GLY A 622 3.43 24.16 3.33
C GLY A 622 4.57 23.40 4.00
N ASP A 623 5.70 23.19 3.31
CA ASP A 623 6.89 22.55 3.88
C ASP A 623 7.49 23.37 5.03
N ALA A 624 7.32 24.69 5.02
CA ALA A 624 7.79 25.57 6.10
C ALA A 624 7.00 25.39 7.41
N LEU A 625 5.86 24.70 7.38
CA LEU A 625 5.03 24.47 8.57
C LEU A 625 5.53 23.29 9.42
N TYR A 626 6.54 22.52 9.00
CA TYR A 626 7.04 21.40 9.81
C TYR A 626 7.74 21.89 11.11
N PRO A 627 7.45 21.27 12.28
CA PRO A 627 8.11 21.64 13.53
C PRO A 627 9.63 21.40 13.50
N ILE A 628 10.40 22.30 14.13
CA ILE A 628 11.88 22.27 14.15
C ILE A 628 12.43 20.98 14.80
N LYS A 629 11.75 20.45 15.82
CA LYS A 629 12.16 19.16 16.45
C LYS A 629 11.86 17.94 15.60
N ALA A 630 10.90 18.06 14.66
CA ALA A 630 10.50 16.96 13.77
C ALA A 630 11.36 16.94 12.49
N SER A 631 11.93 18.06 12.05
CA SER A 631 12.78 18.13 10.84
C SER A 631 14.04 17.24 10.93
N SER A 632 14.59 17.04 12.13
CA SER A 632 15.72 16.13 12.37
C SER A 632 15.36 14.63 12.36
N GLN A 633 14.07 14.28 12.42
CA GLN A 633 13.56 12.90 12.43
C GLN A 633 12.65 12.57 11.24
N LEU A 634 12.37 13.54 10.37
CA LEU A 634 11.49 13.37 9.23
C LEU A 634 12.14 12.51 8.16
N ASN A 635 11.33 11.65 7.56
CA ASN A 635 11.70 10.87 6.41
C ASN A 635 11.89 11.87 5.23
N SER A 636 13.14 12.23 4.93
CA SER A 636 13.56 13.15 3.84
C SER A 636 13.07 12.74 2.44
N ALA A 637 12.34 11.63 2.35
CA ALA A 637 11.67 11.12 1.17
C ALA A 637 10.40 11.91 0.78
N LYS A 638 9.68 12.56 1.71
CA LYS A 638 8.34 13.15 1.45
C LYS A 638 8.30 14.69 1.37
N SER A 639 9.24 15.39 1.99
CA SER A 639 9.30 16.86 2.03
C SER A 639 10.76 17.36 2.06
N THR A 640 10.99 18.66 1.84
CA THR A 640 12.32 19.30 1.99
C THR A 640 12.38 20.43 3.04
N PRO A 641 11.89 20.24 4.29
CA PRO A 641 11.69 21.34 5.25
C PRO A 641 12.95 22.09 5.64
N ASP A 642 14.13 21.47 5.47
CA ASP A 642 15.41 22.04 5.89
C ASP A 642 15.78 23.30 5.11
N GLN A 643 15.47 23.39 3.81
CA GLN A 643 15.76 24.60 3.05
C GLN A 643 14.83 25.74 3.50
N ASP A 644 13.53 25.47 3.49
CA ASP A 644 12.47 26.41 3.86
C ASP A 644 12.70 27.03 5.22
N LEU A 645 13.02 26.20 6.22
CA LEU A 645 13.35 26.66 7.58
C LEU A 645 14.59 27.54 7.62
N ARG A 646 15.67 27.18 6.91
CA ARG A 646 16.91 27.99 6.88
C ARG A 646 16.66 29.36 6.25
N VAL A 647 15.95 29.40 5.14
CA VAL A 647 15.66 30.67 4.45
C VAL A 647 14.70 31.52 5.28
N LEU A 648 13.66 30.92 5.87
CA LEU A 648 12.73 31.63 6.76
C LEU A 648 13.44 32.22 7.98
N SER A 649 14.36 31.46 8.58
CA SER A 649 15.20 31.93 9.71
C SER A 649 16.11 33.08 9.28
N ALA A 650 16.78 32.97 8.12
CA ALA A 650 17.63 34.02 7.59
C ALA A 650 16.85 35.33 7.33
N ILE A 651 15.62 35.24 6.83
CA ILE A 651 14.74 36.41 6.69
C ILE A 651 14.36 37.01 8.04
N GLY A 652 14.21 36.19 9.08
CA GLY A 652 14.02 36.66 10.46
C GLY A 652 15.11 37.64 10.92
N GLU A 653 16.34 37.46 10.46
CA GLU A 653 17.52 38.28 10.81
C GLU A 653 17.73 39.49 9.88
N VAL A 654 17.21 39.41 8.65
CA VAL A 654 16.72 40.50 7.79
C VAL A 654 16.47 41.89 8.43
N PRO A 655 17.32 42.95 8.37
CA PRO A 655 16.96 44.27 8.92
C PRO A 655 15.98 45.05 8.02
N VAL A 656 14.76 44.52 7.89
CA VAL A 656 13.62 45.15 7.19
C VAL A 656 12.44 45.28 8.16
N GLN A 657 11.69 46.37 8.04
CA GLN A 657 10.60 46.74 8.95
C GLN A 657 9.52 45.65 9.03
N ASN A 658 8.97 45.26 7.88
CA ASN A 658 7.90 44.26 7.83
C ASN A 658 8.42 42.94 7.24
N LYS A 659 8.17 41.83 7.93
CA LYS A 659 8.57 40.49 7.51
C LYS A 659 7.38 39.56 7.61
N ILE A 660 6.92 39.08 6.45
CA ILE A 660 5.70 38.30 6.33
C ILE A 660 6.05 36.96 5.73
N SER A 661 5.49 35.89 6.29
CA SER A 661 5.54 34.56 5.73
C SER A 661 4.22 34.20 5.10
N THR A 662 4.28 33.55 3.93
CA THR A 662 3.11 33.11 3.20
C THR A 662 3.20 31.67 2.75
N ILE A 663 2.06 31.00 2.79
CA ILE A 663 1.91 29.63 2.31
C ILE A 663 0.86 29.64 1.21
N VAL A 664 1.28 29.29 -0.01
CA VAL A 664 0.40 29.13 -1.16
C VAL A 664 -0.04 27.67 -1.26
N ALA A 665 -1.35 27.44 -1.42
CA ALA A 665 -1.94 26.12 -1.51
C ALA A 665 -1.54 25.18 -0.34
N ALA A 666 -1.68 25.66 0.90
CA ALA A 666 -1.37 24.88 2.10
C ALA A 666 -2.15 23.56 2.11
N GLY A 667 -1.43 22.45 2.35
CA GLY A 667 -1.99 21.10 2.47
C GLY A 667 -1.38 20.05 1.54
N ILE A 668 -0.58 20.45 0.54
CA ILE A 668 0.06 19.51 -0.40
C ILE A 668 1.19 18.72 0.29
N ASP A 669 2.15 19.47 0.82
CA ASP A 669 3.33 18.94 1.52
C ASP A 669 3.35 19.45 2.97
N SER A 670 2.17 19.78 3.51
CA SER A 670 2.02 20.26 4.90
C SER A 670 2.02 19.11 5.93
N PRO A 671 2.48 19.35 7.17
CA PRO A 671 2.38 18.37 8.24
C PRO A 671 0.93 18.12 8.68
N ASN A 672 0.70 16.98 9.32
CA ASN A 672 -0.56 16.60 9.98
C ASN A 672 -0.92 17.49 11.20
N ASN A 673 -0.33 18.66 11.39
CA ASN A 673 -0.78 19.62 12.40
C ASN A 673 -0.80 21.05 11.83
N ALA A 674 -0.77 21.19 10.51
CA ALA A 674 -0.64 22.47 9.81
C ALA A 674 -1.70 23.49 10.25
N SER A 675 -2.98 23.07 10.40
CA SER A 675 -4.03 23.98 10.85
C SER A 675 -3.76 24.57 12.24
N ALA A 676 -3.17 23.80 13.16
CA ALA A 676 -2.85 24.27 14.51
C ALA A 676 -1.64 25.21 14.51
N ILE A 677 -0.65 24.94 13.66
CA ILE A 677 0.54 25.78 13.47
C ILE A 677 0.14 27.13 12.87
N LEU A 678 -0.64 27.11 11.79
CA LEU A 678 -1.21 28.32 11.19
C LEU A 678 -2.00 29.15 12.21
N GLY A 679 -2.81 28.49 13.05
CA GLY A 679 -3.58 29.17 14.10
C GLY A 679 -2.69 29.80 15.16
N SER A 680 -1.65 29.08 15.59
CA SER A 680 -0.67 29.56 16.57
C SER A 680 0.18 30.72 16.05
N ALA A 681 0.43 30.77 14.74
CA ALA A 681 1.13 31.85 14.05
C ALA A 681 0.24 33.07 13.75
N GLY A 682 -1.04 33.03 14.14
CA GLY A 682 -1.99 34.12 13.86
C GLY A 682 -2.25 34.32 12.36
N ALA A 683 -2.20 33.24 11.58
CA ALA A 683 -2.33 33.33 10.13
C ALA A 683 -3.68 33.93 9.69
N ARG A 684 -3.61 34.83 8.71
CA ARG A 684 -4.76 35.38 8.00
C ARG A 684 -4.92 34.70 6.65
N TYR A 685 -6.15 34.42 6.25
CA TYR A 685 -6.44 33.73 4.99
C TYR A 685 -6.94 34.71 3.92
N PHE A 686 -6.27 34.75 2.78
CA PHE A 686 -6.67 35.51 1.61
C PHE A 686 -7.32 34.59 0.56
N GLN A 687 -8.61 34.80 0.31
CA GLN A 687 -9.33 34.11 -0.74
C GLN A 687 -9.26 34.91 -2.04
N LEU A 688 -8.74 34.30 -3.10
CA LEU A 688 -8.75 34.92 -4.43
C LEU A 688 -10.19 35.04 -4.93
N ASN A 689 -10.52 36.20 -5.50
CA ASN A 689 -11.76 36.39 -6.25
C ASN A 689 -11.62 35.86 -7.69
N GLN A 690 -12.74 35.77 -8.42
CA GLN A 690 -12.77 35.20 -9.76
C GLN A 690 -11.80 35.88 -10.75
N THR A 691 -11.65 37.21 -10.67
CA THR A 691 -10.73 37.98 -11.53
C THR A 691 -9.28 37.60 -11.23
N GLN A 692 -8.91 37.54 -9.95
CA GLN A 692 -7.57 37.15 -9.52
C GLN A 692 -7.27 35.69 -9.87
N SER A 693 -8.22 34.77 -9.65
CA SER A 693 -8.08 33.37 -10.05
C SER A 693 -7.84 33.26 -11.56
N THR A 694 -8.59 34.00 -12.36
CA THR A 694 -8.43 34.02 -13.83
C THR A 694 -7.05 34.54 -14.24
N GLN A 695 -6.56 35.61 -13.59
CA GLN A 695 -5.22 36.15 -13.85
C GLN A 695 -4.12 35.12 -13.54
N VAL A 696 -4.20 34.45 -12.39
CA VAL A 696 -3.24 33.40 -12.00
C VAL A 696 -3.21 32.27 -13.03
N LEU A 697 -4.37 31.79 -13.46
CA LEU A 697 -4.50 30.73 -14.47
C LEU A 697 -3.94 31.15 -15.85
N GLN A 698 -4.18 32.40 -16.27
CA GLN A 698 -3.63 32.95 -17.51
C GLN A 698 -2.10 33.02 -17.47
N ILE A 699 -1.52 33.42 -16.34
CA ILE A 699 -0.07 33.48 -16.15
C ILE A 699 0.54 32.07 -16.22
N TYR A 700 -0.07 31.05 -15.60
CA TYR A 700 0.41 29.67 -15.75
C TYR A 700 0.36 29.17 -17.18
N THR A 701 -0.66 29.55 -17.93
CA THR A 701 -0.76 29.24 -19.36
C THR A 701 0.38 29.92 -20.13
N LYS A 702 0.64 31.20 -19.86
CA LYS A 702 1.74 31.96 -20.47
C LYS A 702 3.12 31.34 -20.18
N TRP A 703 3.34 30.92 -18.94
CA TRP A 703 4.59 30.27 -18.53
C TRP A 703 4.69 28.79 -18.91
N ASP A 704 3.63 28.22 -19.51
CA ASP A 704 3.55 26.81 -19.90
C ASP A 704 3.74 25.85 -18.70
N MET A 705 3.11 26.20 -17.57
CA MET A 705 3.13 25.46 -16.30
C MET A 705 1.83 24.67 -16.06
N THR A 706 1.14 24.30 -17.14
CA THR A 706 -0.15 23.58 -17.14
C THR A 706 0.01 22.06 -17.02
N GLY A 707 1.25 21.56 -17.07
CA GLY A 707 1.58 20.14 -17.13
C GLY A 707 1.61 19.57 -18.56
N ALA A 708 1.43 20.40 -19.58
CA ALA A 708 1.61 20.01 -20.97
C ALA A 708 3.10 19.89 -21.38
N ASN A 709 3.99 20.56 -20.64
CA ASN A 709 5.42 20.59 -20.92
C ASN A 709 6.21 19.81 -19.86
N ASP A 710 6.90 18.75 -20.31
CA ASP A 710 7.67 17.85 -19.44
C ASP A 710 8.90 18.48 -18.76
N ALA A 711 9.28 19.70 -19.16
CA ALA A 711 10.33 20.48 -18.52
C ALA A 711 9.79 21.51 -17.50
N ARG A 712 8.49 21.84 -17.55
CA ARG A 712 7.87 22.94 -16.79
C ARG A 712 6.68 22.45 -15.97
N PHE A 713 6.97 22.02 -14.75
CA PHE A 713 5.99 21.43 -13.85
C PHE A 713 6.33 21.69 -12.38
N GLY A 714 5.31 21.58 -11.53
CA GLY A 714 5.44 21.56 -10.07
C GLY A 714 4.15 21.07 -9.43
N LYS A 715 4.24 20.36 -8.29
CA LYS A 715 3.06 19.89 -7.55
C LYS A 715 2.16 21.07 -7.19
N THR A 716 2.73 22.12 -6.60
CA THR A 716 1.97 23.29 -6.14
C THR A 716 1.30 24.07 -7.27
N PRO A 717 1.98 24.47 -8.37
CA PRO A 717 1.32 25.10 -9.51
C PRO A 717 0.15 24.28 -10.06
N LEU A 718 0.32 22.96 -10.22
CA LEU A 718 -0.72 22.09 -10.76
C LEU A 718 -1.90 21.95 -9.78
N THR A 719 -1.64 21.77 -8.49
CA THR A 719 -2.69 21.69 -7.47
C THR A 719 -3.44 23.01 -7.33
N TRP A 720 -2.75 24.16 -7.32
CA TRP A 720 -3.40 25.45 -7.17
C TRP A 720 -4.32 25.74 -8.36
N GLN A 721 -3.93 25.36 -9.58
CA GLN A 721 -4.82 25.41 -10.75
C GLN A 721 -6.11 24.58 -10.56
N ARG A 722 -6.01 23.37 -9.99
CA ARG A 722 -7.19 22.54 -9.67
C ARG A 722 -8.08 23.22 -8.63
N ALA A 723 -7.49 23.73 -7.55
CA ALA A 723 -8.23 24.41 -6.49
C ALA A 723 -8.96 25.68 -7.01
N LEU A 724 -8.26 26.51 -7.80
CA LEU A 724 -8.82 27.74 -8.39
C LEU A 724 -9.92 27.48 -9.43
N THR A 725 -9.96 26.28 -10.02
CA THR A 725 -11.02 25.86 -10.96
C THR A 725 -12.12 25.04 -10.30
N GLY A 726 -12.11 24.91 -8.96
CA GLY A 726 -13.11 24.18 -8.20
C GLY A 726 -13.01 22.65 -8.31
N GLN A 727 -11.90 22.12 -8.82
CA GLN A 727 -11.66 20.68 -8.95
C GLN A 727 -11.13 20.12 -7.63
N LEU A 728 -12.06 19.87 -6.70
CA LEU A 728 -11.80 19.37 -5.35
C LEU A 728 -11.70 17.83 -5.32
N GLY A 729 -11.25 17.28 -4.19
CA GLY A 729 -11.15 15.83 -3.98
C GLY A 729 -9.87 15.22 -4.53
N LEU A 730 -9.86 13.90 -4.76
CA LEU A 730 -8.68 13.20 -5.27
C LEU A 730 -8.41 13.62 -6.73
N GLN A 731 -7.25 14.19 -6.99
CA GLN A 731 -6.79 14.59 -8.31
C GLN A 731 -5.49 13.86 -8.66
N VAL A 732 -5.33 13.48 -9.92
CA VAL A 732 -4.07 12.96 -10.46
C VAL A 732 -3.39 14.08 -11.23
N LEU A 733 -2.31 14.62 -10.67
CA LEU A 733 -1.57 15.72 -11.28
C LEU A 733 -0.84 15.24 -12.55
N PRO A 734 -0.85 16.04 -13.64
CA PRO A 734 -0.12 15.75 -14.88
C PRO A 734 1.38 16.04 -14.73
N ILE A 735 2.04 15.34 -13.81
CA ILE A 735 3.50 15.38 -13.63
C ILE A 735 4.14 14.48 -14.71
N PRO A 736 5.32 14.80 -15.25
CA PRO A 736 5.98 13.94 -16.23
C PRO A 736 6.19 12.53 -15.69
N SER A 737 5.81 11.50 -16.45
CA SER A 737 5.84 10.12 -15.95
C SER A 737 7.25 9.69 -15.52
N ARG A 738 8.31 10.19 -16.19
CA ARG A 738 9.72 9.95 -15.83
C ARG A 738 10.05 10.35 -14.39
N VAL A 739 9.36 11.34 -13.83
CA VAL A 739 9.54 11.84 -12.46
C VAL A 739 8.70 11.03 -11.47
N VAL A 740 7.50 10.64 -11.88
CA VAL A 740 6.60 9.83 -11.06
C VAL A 740 7.17 8.44 -10.80
N VAL A 741 7.73 7.81 -11.84
CA VAL A 741 8.26 6.43 -11.77
C VAL A 741 9.78 6.36 -11.52
N ASP A 742 10.41 7.47 -11.14
CA ASP A 742 11.85 7.51 -10.88
C ASP A 742 12.23 6.59 -9.70
N GLY A 743 13.31 5.83 -9.84
CA GLY A 743 13.75 4.87 -8.81
C GLY A 743 14.41 5.52 -7.59
N ARG A 744 14.91 6.75 -7.72
CA ARG A 744 15.67 7.47 -6.69
C ARG A 744 14.81 8.52 -5.99
N ASN A 745 14.03 9.29 -6.74
CA ASN A 745 13.23 10.38 -6.21
C ASN A 745 11.83 10.48 -6.84
N PRO A 746 10.97 9.46 -6.62
CA PRO A 746 9.63 9.38 -7.18
C PRO A 746 8.70 10.45 -6.60
N TRP A 747 8.01 11.20 -7.46
CA TRP A 747 6.98 12.14 -7.01
C TRP A 747 5.62 11.49 -6.97
N ASN A 748 4.88 11.69 -5.87
CA ASN A 748 3.49 11.25 -5.79
C ASN A 748 2.59 12.21 -6.60
N PRO A 749 1.90 11.75 -7.67
CA PRO A 749 0.98 12.58 -8.45
C PRO A 749 -0.44 12.62 -7.87
N PHE A 750 -0.75 11.80 -6.87
CA PHE A 750 -2.06 11.74 -6.24
C PHE A 750 -2.14 12.81 -5.16
N VAL A 751 -2.93 13.85 -5.42
CA VAL A 751 -3.12 14.96 -4.48
C VAL A 751 -4.59 15.13 -4.22
N HIS A 752 -4.91 15.28 -2.95
CA HIS A 752 -6.23 15.67 -2.52
C HIS A 752 -6.36 17.19 -2.47
N VAL A 753 -7.24 17.74 -3.29
CA VAL A 753 -7.43 19.19 -3.42
C VAL A 753 -8.57 19.65 -2.53
N ASP A 754 -8.25 20.54 -1.59
CA ASP A 754 -9.21 21.13 -0.64
C ASP A 754 -9.48 22.60 -0.96
N GLN A 755 -10.58 23.14 -0.46
CA GLN A 755 -10.99 24.52 -0.72
C GLN A 755 -9.96 25.55 -0.24
N SER A 756 -9.31 25.30 0.91
CA SER A 756 -8.27 26.17 1.46
C SER A 756 -7.02 26.27 0.57
N MET A 757 -6.80 25.29 -0.33
CA MET A 757 -5.69 25.34 -1.28
C MET A 757 -5.89 26.40 -2.36
N ALA A 758 -7.10 26.95 -2.54
CA ALA A 758 -7.36 28.01 -3.51
C ALA A 758 -6.82 29.38 -3.05
N GLY A 759 -6.57 29.57 -1.76
CA GLY A 759 -6.10 30.83 -1.19
C GLY A 759 -4.64 30.83 -0.75
N ILE A 760 -4.30 31.87 0.01
CA ILE A 760 -2.95 32.13 0.52
C ILE A 760 -3.04 32.47 2.00
N PHE A 761 -2.22 31.84 2.83
CA PHE A 761 -2.08 32.20 4.24
C PHE A 761 -0.98 33.23 4.41
N PHE A 762 -1.21 34.25 5.24
CA PHE A 762 -0.25 35.31 5.58
C PHE A 762 -0.05 35.36 7.09
N MET A 763 1.19 35.41 7.56
CA MET A 763 1.53 35.52 8.97
C MET A 763 2.83 36.29 9.16
N ASN A 764 3.12 36.78 10.37
CA ASN A 764 4.43 37.39 10.65
C ASN A 764 5.50 36.30 10.66
N VAL A 765 6.71 36.58 10.14
CA VAL A 765 7.83 35.62 10.16
C VAL A 765 8.20 35.22 11.58
N ALA A 766 8.19 36.15 12.54
CA ALA A 766 8.51 35.85 13.94
C ALA A 766 7.47 34.92 14.57
N ASP A 767 6.18 35.14 14.29
CA ASP A 767 5.10 34.28 14.79
C ASP A 767 5.12 32.89 14.14
N HIS A 768 5.46 32.82 12.84
CA HIS A 768 5.66 31.55 12.16
C HIS A 768 6.80 30.75 12.80
N LEU A 769 7.98 31.34 12.95
CA LEU A 769 9.14 30.69 13.58
C LEU A 769 8.82 30.26 15.02
N ALA A 770 8.10 31.08 15.78
CA ALA A 770 7.66 30.73 17.13
C ALA A 770 6.68 29.55 17.15
N ALA A 771 5.75 29.47 16.17
CA ALA A 771 4.76 28.41 16.09
C ALA A 771 5.40 27.04 15.76
N ILE A 772 6.38 26.99 14.86
CA ILE A 772 7.08 25.75 14.50
C ILE A 772 8.17 25.34 15.51
N SER A 773 8.52 26.23 16.45
CA SER A 773 9.47 25.95 17.54
C SER A 773 8.83 25.29 18.76
N ARG A 774 7.50 25.35 18.89
CA ARG A 774 6.73 24.72 19.96
C ARG A 774 6.54 23.24 19.68
#